data_AF-A0A163HVL5-F1
#
_entry.id   AF-A0A163HVL5-F1
#
_cell.length_a   1.000
_cell.length_b   1.000
_cell.length_c   1.000
_cell.angle_alpha   90.00
_cell.angle_beta   90.00
_cell.angle_gamma   90.00
#
_symmetry.space_group_name_H-M   'P 1'
#
loop_
_entity.id
_entity.type
_entity.pdbx_description
1 polymer ?
#
loop_
_entity_poly.entity_id
_entity_poly.type
_entity_poly.pdbx_seq_one_letter_code
_entity_poly.pdbx_strand_id
1 'polypeptide(L)'
;MAPSLEEPTQVDFDAPLKNAPKLVAPEPDSLTEHCPGPESLQAGKADNCAGCPNQAICASAPKGPDPDIPLITARLSSVKHKILVLSGKGGVGKSTFSTMLSHGFASNPRSTVGLMDTDICGPSIPKMMGVEDETIHVTGEGWEPVWVSENLGVMSVQFMLPNRDDAVIWRGPKKNGLIKKFLMDVSWGELDFLVVDTPPGTSDEHLSVNSFLKASGVDGAVLVSTPQEVSLLDVRKEIDFCRKASIPILGIVENMSGFVCPGCKHESQIFRASTGGARRLAEDENIPFLGAVPLDPRIGMACDFGESFLTAYPDSPACAAVKEVPHKRDDNDDDDDDDDDDVMHSHVVIALIVDAPSFVLHDLRYPFTDDEDEDDDDDNINNNIDDNNIDDNIDDNIDDNINNNIDDNINNNIDDNIDDNIDDNINNNIDDNIDDNIDDNIDDNIDDNHGWHPNSGTTGVGYGPQIVSTSPGLDVIAGPLLNYRRTSTQGGETLWHGSILIVTTPGQKDPGMIVAPAGPVDASAGNVSFSRPQPTRIAGEKLYEDPKRAFWRFIVDVPLQQFEARWQYEFQDLVYVDRTKAEKPQHFAVPSLHQSMRIMFHSCNGFSVGTDVDAWSGPALWNDVLRMHEQRPFHVMIGGGDQIYNDGVRVDGPLKAWTAISNPHKRRDYAFGEQMRADCDEYYFNNYVRWYGQKPFSTANGQIAQVNIWDDHDIIDGFGSYTDHFMKCAVFRGIGGVAHKYYLLFQHHLAPPKSTFTTDAPKTTSADPTGSTPADPVQLDRTWVMTDDQGDSSYIIGSRPGPYVEERSRNIYCQLGARIAFAGIDARTERTRHQINYPETYKMVFDRLDKEFSANPNLKHLIFLLGVPIAYPRLIWLENILQSPLIAPIKFLNKRFGLAGSFFNQFDGKVDLLDDLDDHYTARQHKTERRELVQMLQSFSKKHSARVTILGGDVHLAAVGRFYSNPKLQIPAEHDWRYIPNVISSAITNKPPPAAVANLLAKRNKIHHLDHDTDETLLEIFDRDPGVNGETHVVRAGTEPIGDSNGLANGEHTEAPTKQEAHKGPATVNGNKVDQKTRDSNHATMPSRNYAIICESTPPSTSTLSAPAAAPGQAPSINGAASTISAPPERKGNMRHAIHDGERNAGTGHPAAQGLTPTGLCGPYGLDVTLRVEISNSDREGRTDGYGFSIPALEASEYAQQGSSW
;
A
#
# COMPACT_ATOMS: atom_id res chain seq x y z
N MET A 1 26.75 -36.15 -28.43
CA MET A 1 27.59 -35.07 -28.99
C MET A 1 26.79 -33.79 -28.92
N ALA A 2 27.36 -32.71 -28.37
CA ALA A 2 26.72 -31.40 -28.30
C ALA A 2 27.48 -30.40 -29.20
N PRO A 3 26.82 -29.38 -29.76
CA PRO A 3 27.50 -28.23 -30.37
C PRO A 3 28.13 -27.36 -29.27
N SER A 4 29.18 -26.63 -29.62
CA SER A 4 29.98 -25.81 -28.70
C SER A 4 29.34 -24.45 -28.38
N LEU A 5 29.57 -23.99 -27.15
CA LEU A 5 29.37 -22.59 -26.75
C LEU A 5 30.49 -21.72 -27.34
N GLU A 6 30.16 -20.49 -27.74
CA GLU A 6 31.14 -19.43 -28.04
C GLU A 6 31.35 -18.55 -26.79
N GLU A 7 32.55 -17.98 -26.63
CA GLU A 7 32.92 -17.20 -25.45
C GLU A 7 32.35 -15.76 -25.48
N PRO A 8 31.95 -15.18 -24.33
CA PRO A 8 31.51 -13.79 -24.27
C PRO A 8 32.70 -12.83 -24.41
N THR A 9 32.57 -11.84 -25.30
CA THR A 9 33.58 -10.77 -25.49
C THR A 9 33.76 -9.91 -24.24
N GLN A 10 35.00 -9.59 -23.90
CA GLN A 10 35.33 -8.65 -22.82
C GLN A 10 34.77 -7.25 -23.07
N VAL A 11 34.32 -6.59 -22.00
CA VAL A 11 33.93 -5.17 -22.00
C VAL A 11 35.09 -4.35 -21.46
N ASP A 12 35.45 -3.28 -22.18
CA ASP A 12 36.45 -2.30 -21.76
C ASP A 12 35.81 -1.29 -20.77
N PHE A 13 36.42 -1.14 -19.60
CA PHE A 13 35.91 -0.30 -18.51
C PHE A 13 36.52 1.12 -18.48
N ASP A 14 37.59 1.39 -19.25
CA ASP A 14 38.28 2.70 -19.24
C ASP A 14 37.73 3.72 -20.26
N ALA A 15 36.62 3.38 -20.94
CA ALA A 15 35.97 4.27 -21.89
C ALA A 15 35.24 5.45 -21.18
N PRO A 16 35.57 6.72 -21.48
CA PRO A 16 34.99 7.86 -20.78
C PRO A 16 33.48 8.03 -21.06
N LEU A 17 32.71 8.26 -19.99
CA LEU A 17 31.26 8.46 -20.02
C LEU A 17 30.86 9.55 -21.03
N LYS A 18 30.00 9.19 -21.98
CA LYS A 18 29.37 10.15 -22.90
C LYS A 18 28.37 11.02 -22.13
N ASN A 19 28.45 12.33 -22.32
CA ASN A 19 27.48 13.28 -21.74
C ASN A 19 26.05 12.92 -22.16
N ALA A 20 25.09 13.07 -21.23
CA ALA A 20 23.68 12.83 -21.50
C ALA A 20 23.15 13.74 -22.63
N PRO A 21 22.34 13.21 -23.57
CA PRO A 21 21.79 14.01 -24.66
C PRO A 21 20.73 14.98 -24.13
N LYS A 22 20.93 16.29 -24.36
CA LYS A 22 19.89 17.30 -24.14
C LYS A 22 18.82 17.19 -25.22
N LEU A 23 17.80 16.35 -24.98
CA LEU A 23 16.59 16.33 -25.79
C LEU A 23 15.70 17.53 -25.43
N VAL A 24 15.93 18.65 -26.12
CA VAL A 24 14.93 19.71 -26.27
C VAL A 24 14.17 19.40 -27.56
N ALA A 25 12.85 19.30 -27.51
CA ALA A 25 12.03 19.17 -28.71
C ALA A 25 12.11 20.50 -29.49
N PRO A 26 12.53 20.50 -30.78
CA PRO A 26 12.49 21.71 -31.59
C PRO A 26 11.04 22.07 -31.97
N GLU A 27 10.76 23.36 -32.09
CA GLU A 27 9.49 23.83 -32.64
C GLU A 27 9.33 23.39 -34.11
N PRO A 28 8.09 23.13 -34.58
CA PRO A 28 7.85 22.60 -35.91
C PRO A 28 7.92 23.69 -36.99
N ASP A 29 9.14 24.02 -37.45
CA ASP A 29 9.40 24.44 -38.84
C ASP A 29 10.91 24.53 -39.13
N SER A 30 11.40 23.80 -40.16
CA SER A 30 12.65 23.99 -40.95
C SER A 30 13.34 22.71 -41.45
N LEU A 31 12.99 21.51 -40.96
CA LEU A 31 13.68 20.25 -41.30
C LEU A 31 12.85 19.23 -42.10
N THR A 32 11.61 19.54 -42.44
CA THR A 32 10.63 18.59 -43.01
C THR A 32 10.66 18.47 -44.54
N GLU A 33 10.97 19.54 -45.28
CA GLU A 33 10.84 19.58 -46.75
C GLU A 33 11.72 18.58 -47.52
N HIS A 34 12.81 18.11 -46.92
CA HIS A 34 13.87 17.35 -47.61
C HIS A 34 14.03 15.91 -47.07
N CYS A 35 13.06 15.35 -46.35
CA CYS A 35 13.04 13.92 -46.03
C CYS A 35 12.33 13.14 -47.16
N PRO A 36 12.86 12.00 -47.68
CA PRO A 36 12.21 11.30 -48.79
C PRO A 36 11.03 10.41 -48.34
N GLY A 37 10.76 10.32 -47.03
CA GLY A 37 9.81 9.37 -46.42
C GLY A 37 10.38 7.94 -46.35
N PRO A 38 10.00 7.11 -45.35
CA PRO A 38 10.58 5.78 -45.14
C PRO A 38 10.28 4.78 -46.28
N GLU A 39 9.09 4.87 -46.89
CA GLU A 39 8.65 3.98 -47.97
C GLU A 39 9.31 4.27 -49.33
N SER A 40 9.85 5.48 -49.52
CA SER A 40 10.51 5.87 -50.76
C SER A 40 11.70 4.96 -51.06
N LEU A 41 11.87 4.59 -52.34
CA LEU A 41 13.03 3.82 -52.82
C LEU A 41 14.37 4.45 -52.39
N GLN A 42 14.41 5.76 -52.19
CA GLN A 42 15.58 6.54 -51.76
C GLN A 42 15.75 6.68 -50.24
N ALA A 43 14.79 6.24 -49.42
CA ALA A 43 14.94 6.29 -47.96
C ALA A 43 16.17 5.50 -47.50
N GLY A 44 16.96 6.10 -46.61
CA GLY A 44 18.25 5.56 -46.16
C GLY A 44 19.40 5.68 -47.18
N LYS A 45 19.11 6.06 -48.43
CA LYS A 45 20.06 6.06 -49.56
C LYS A 45 20.33 7.43 -50.16
N ALA A 46 19.41 8.39 -50.01
CA ALA A 46 19.57 9.75 -50.47
C ALA A 46 20.62 10.52 -49.65
N ASP A 47 21.26 11.55 -50.24
CA ASP A 47 22.31 12.35 -49.58
C ASP A 47 21.82 12.98 -48.27
N ASN A 48 20.59 13.47 -48.29
CA ASN A 48 19.81 14.01 -47.16
C ASN A 48 19.41 12.96 -46.09
N CYS A 49 19.68 11.66 -46.30
CA CYS A 49 19.58 10.64 -45.26
C CYS A 49 20.92 10.35 -44.55
N ALA A 50 22.05 10.89 -45.05
CA ALA A 50 23.37 10.61 -44.50
C ALA A 50 23.50 11.14 -43.06
N GLY A 51 23.78 10.24 -42.11
CA GLY A 51 23.88 10.58 -40.68
C GLY A 51 22.55 10.62 -39.92
N CYS A 52 21.43 10.28 -40.57
CA CYS A 52 20.16 10.04 -39.87
C CYS A 52 20.29 8.77 -38.98
N PRO A 53 19.87 8.80 -37.69
CA PRO A 53 19.92 7.61 -36.81
C PRO A 53 19.20 6.39 -37.39
N ASN A 54 18.12 6.62 -38.13
CA ASN A 54 17.30 5.57 -38.73
C ASN A 54 17.75 5.18 -40.16
N GLN A 55 18.86 5.72 -40.67
CA GLN A 55 19.31 5.53 -42.05
C GLN A 55 19.39 4.05 -42.45
N ALA A 56 19.99 3.21 -41.61
CA ALA A 56 20.15 1.78 -41.87
C ALA A 56 18.82 1.01 -41.88
N ILE A 57 17.84 1.43 -41.07
CA ILE A 57 16.50 0.84 -40.99
C ILE A 57 15.69 1.23 -42.23
N CYS A 58 15.68 2.53 -42.58
CA CYS A 58 15.03 3.02 -43.79
C CYS A 58 15.67 2.49 -45.09
N ALA A 59 16.92 2.02 -45.05
CA ALA A 59 17.59 1.39 -46.19
C ALA A 59 17.23 -0.10 -46.36
N SER A 60 16.87 -0.81 -45.28
CA SER A 60 16.61 -2.25 -45.24
C SER A 60 15.14 -2.65 -45.15
N ALA A 61 14.25 -1.74 -44.72
CA ALA A 61 12.81 -1.95 -44.73
C ALA A 61 12.29 -2.31 -46.15
N PRO A 62 11.31 -3.23 -46.28
CA PRO A 62 10.67 -3.55 -47.55
C PRO A 62 9.94 -2.32 -48.11
N LYS A 63 9.85 -2.21 -49.44
CA LYS A 63 9.34 -1.00 -50.13
C LYS A 63 8.43 -1.35 -51.29
N GLY A 64 7.36 -0.56 -51.44
CA GLY A 64 6.22 -0.85 -52.28
C GLY A 64 5.01 -1.28 -51.44
N PRO A 65 3.80 -1.32 -52.03
CA PRO A 65 2.60 -1.78 -51.33
C PRO A 65 2.77 -3.23 -50.89
N ASP A 66 2.19 -3.57 -49.74
CA ASP A 66 2.25 -4.90 -49.16
C ASP A 66 1.60 -5.94 -50.11
N PRO A 67 2.31 -7.03 -50.46
CA PRO A 67 1.89 -7.97 -51.51
C PRO A 67 0.61 -8.75 -51.17
N ASP A 68 0.19 -8.74 -49.90
CA ASP A 68 -1.01 -9.46 -49.45
C ASP A 68 -2.28 -8.60 -49.54
N ILE A 69 -2.16 -7.27 -49.71
CA ILE A 69 -3.31 -6.35 -49.85
C ILE A 69 -4.25 -6.74 -51.00
N PRO A 70 -3.79 -7.16 -52.21
CA PRO A 70 -4.67 -7.67 -53.25
C PRO A 70 -5.44 -8.95 -52.86
N LEU A 71 -4.85 -9.81 -52.01
CA LEU A 71 -5.49 -11.03 -51.53
C LEU A 71 -6.58 -10.72 -50.50
N ILE A 72 -6.29 -9.80 -49.56
CA ILE A 72 -7.28 -9.23 -48.63
C ILE A 72 -8.44 -8.57 -49.38
N THR A 73 -8.12 -7.77 -50.41
CA THR A 73 -9.11 -7.08 -51.24
C THR A 73 -10.01 -8.07 -51.99
N ALA A 74 -9.45 -9.19 -52.46
CA ALA A 74 -10.23 -10.26 -53.08
C ALA A 74 -11.10 -11.01 -52.05
N ARG A 75 -10.54 -11.37 -50.88
CA ARG A 75 -11.27 -12.09 -49.82
C ARG A 75 -12.46 -11.30 -49.28
N LEU A 76 -12.29 -9.99 -49.12
CA LEU A 76 -13.31 -9.08 -48.56
C LEU A 76 -14.14 -8.38 -49.65
N SER A 77 -14.24 -8.96 -50.85
CA SER A 77 -15.07 -8.44 -51.94
C SER A 77 -16.54 -8.85 -51.85
N SER A 78 -16.85 -9.92 -51.10
CA SER A 78 -18.20 -10.40 -50.76
C SER A 78 -18.77 -9.79 -49.47
N VAL A 79 -18.09 -8.79 -48.89
CA VAL A 79 -18.49 -8.09 -47.66
C VAL A 79 -18.98 -6.70 -48.06
N LYS A 80 -20.30 -6.45 -47.96
CA LYS A 80 -20.94 -5.23 -48.47
C LYS A 80 -20.55 -3.99 -47.64
N HIS A 81 -20.63 -4.08 -46.32
CA HIS A 81 -20.31 -2.97 -45.41
C HIS A 81 -19.32 -3.38 -44.32
N LYS A 82 -18.36 -2.50 -44.04
CA LYS A 82 -17.23 -2.71 -43.13
C LYS A 82 -17.18 -1.56 -42.13
N ILE A 83 -17.55 -1.84 -40.88
CA ILE A 83 -17.72 -0.86 -39.82
C ILE A 83 -16.66 -1.07 -38.75
N LEU A 84 -15.83 -0.05 -38.50
CA LEU A 84 -14.87 -0.07 -37.38
C LEU A 84 -15.55 0.45 -36.10
N VAL A 85 -15.35 -0.21 -34.97
CA VAL A 85 -15.78 0.30 -33.66
C VAL A 85 -14.54 0.72 -32.87
N LEU A 86 -14.38 2.03 -32.66
CA LEU A 86 -13.20 2.63 -32.03
C LEU A 86 -13.54 3.19 -30.64
N SER A 87 -12.52 3.34 -29.79
CA SER A 87 -12.63 4.07 -28.53
C SER A 87 -11.28 4.62 -28.08
N GLY A 88 -11.21 5.87 -27.65
CA GLY A 88 -9.93 6.50 -27.28
C GLY A 88 -9.26 5.94 -26.01
N LYS A 89 -10.00 5.19 -25.18
CA LYS A 89 -9.46 4.54 -23.97
C LYS A 89 -10.19 3.23 -23.64
N GLY A 90 -9.51 2.35 -22.90
CA GLY A 90 -10.10 1.13 -22.36
C GLY A 90 -11.27 1.40 -21.40
N GLY A 91 -12.10 0.36 -21.20
CA GLY A 91 -13.17 0.37 -20.20
C GLY A 91 -14.42 1.21 -20.53
N VAL A 92 -14.55 1.78 -21.74
CA VAL A 92 -15.80 2.47 -22.18
C VAL A 92 -16.90 1.50 -22.64
N GLY A 93 -16.66 0.19 -22.61
CA GLY A 93 -17.59 -0.82 -23.12
C GLY A 93 -17.65 -0.90 -24.65
N LYS A 94 -16.56 -0.58 -25.36
CA LYS A 94 -16.41 -0.71 -26.82
C LYS A 94 -16.85 -2.11 -27.31
N SER A 95 -16.19 -3.17 -26.84
CA SER A 95 -16.46 -4.56 -27.24
C SER A 95 -17.87 -5.01 -26.90
N THR A 96 -18.39 -4.60 -25.74
CA THR A 96 -19.80 -4.78 -25.35
C THR A 96 -20.76 -4.15 -26.36
N PHE A 97 -20.46 -2.93 -26.82
CA PHE A 97 -21.23 -2.27 -27.87
C PHE A 97 -21.07 -2.96 -29.23
N SER A 98 -19.87 -3.43 -29.61
CA SER A 98 -19.61 -4.21 -30.82
C SER A 98 -20.45 -5.50 -30.86
N THR A 99 -20.54 -6.22 -29.75
CA THR A 99 -21.43 -7.39 -29.55
C THR A 99 -22.91 -7.01 -29.68
N MET A 100 -23.37 -5.96 -28.98
CA MET A 100 -24.77 -5.53 -29.05
C MET A 100 -25.18 -5.04 -30.45
N LEU A 101 -24.30 -4.32 -31.15
CA LEU A 101 -24.51 -3.87 -32.53
C LEU A 101 -24.60 -5.05 -33.50
N SER A 102 -23.74 -6.06 -33.34
CA SER A 102 -23.72 -7.26 -34.18
C SER A 102 -24.98 -8.11 -34.01
N HIS A 103 -25.45 -8.30 -32.77
CA HIS A 103 -26.77 -8.88 -32.52
C HIS A 103 -27.92 -7.99 -33.03
N GLY A 104 -27.75 -6.66 -33.02
CA GLY A 104 -28.69 -5.71 -33.59
C GLY A 104 -28.91 -5.95 -35.08
N PHE A 105 -27.83 -6.00 -35.88
CA PHE A 105 -27.90 -6.34 -37.30
C PHE A 105 -28.41 -7.76 -37.55
N ALA A 106 -27.93 -8.75 -36.78
CA ALA A 106 -28.36 -10.16 -36.93
C ALA A 106 -29.83 -10.40 -36.55
N SER A 107 -30.47 -9.47 -35.82
CA SER A 107 -31.92 -9.56 -35.53
C SER A 107 -32.81 -9.45 -36.78
N ASN A 108 -32.26 -8.97 -37.91
CA ASN A 108 -32.86 -9.15 -39.23
C ASN A 108 -32.38 -10.49 -39.84
N PRO A 109 -33.23 -11.52 -39.97
CA PRO A 109 -32.84 -12.82 -40.52
C PRO A 109 -32.52 -12.79 -42.03
N ARG A 110 -32.61 -11.63 -42.68
CA ARG A 110 -32.14 -11.40 -44.06
C ARG A 110 -30.75 -10.77 -44.15
N SER A 111 -30.12 -10.47 -43.01
CA SER A 111 -28.77 -9.89 -42.92
C SER A 111 -27.77 -10.90 -42.37
N THR A 112 -26.68 -11.15 -43.09
CA THR A 112 -25.55 -11.96 -42.60
C THR A 112 -24.47 -11.06 -42.03
N VAL A 113 -24.02 -11.36 -40.81
CA VAL A 113 -23.14 -10.49 -40.02
C VAL A 113 -21.87 -11.24 -39.60
N GLY A 114 -20.72 -10.59 -39.79
CA GLY A 114 -19.44 -11.00 -39.21
C GLY A 114 -19.01 -10.04 -38.10
N LEU A 115 -18.45 -10.56 -37.02
CA LEU A 115 -17.82 -9.80 -35.94
C LEU A 115 -16.36 -10.25 -35.78
N MET A 116 -15.43 -9.35 -36.08
CA MET A 116 -13.99 -9.61 -36.03
C MET A 116 -13.34 -8.86 -34.87
N ASP A 117 -12.83 -9.62 -33.92
CA ASP A 117 -12.06 -9.15 -32.76
C ASP A 117 -10.59 -8.96 -33.15
N THR A 118 -10.12 -7.72 -33.07
CA THR A 118 -8.71 -7.36 -33.30
C THR A 118 -8.02 -6.82 -32.06
N ASP A 119 -8.67 -6.85 -30.89
CA ASP A 119 -8.06 -6.51 -29.60
C ASP A 119 -7.26 -7.71 -29.05
N ILE A 120 -6.20 -8.05 -29.77
CA ILE A 120 -5.36 -9.24 -29.56
C ILE A 120 -4.79 -9.34 -28.13
N CYS A 121 -4.71 -8.23 -27.39
CA CYS A 121 -4.21 -8.22 -26.01
C CYS A 121 -5.28 -8.42 -24.93
N GLY A 122 -6.57 -8.26 -25.25
CA GLY A 122 -7.69 -8.47 -24.33
C GLY A 122 -8.93 -9.03 -25.02
N PRO A 123 -8.81 -10.15 -25.78
CA PRO A 123 -9.90 -10.69 -26.59
C PRO A 123 -11.09 -11.06 -25.70
N SER A 124 -12.17 -10.28 -25.84
CA SER A 124 -13.35 -10.38 -24.97
C SER A 124 -14.60 -10.86 -25.70
N ILE A 125 -14.63 -10.73 -27.04
CA ILE A 125 -15.80 -11.06 -27.86
C ILE A 125 -16.26 -12.52 -27.67
N PRO A 126 -15.41 -13.58 -27.69
CA PRO A 126 -15.89 -14.96 -27.56
C PRO A 126 -16.63 -15.26 -26.25
N LYS A 127 -16.23 -14.61 -25.15
CA LYS A 127 -16.95 -14.62 -23.87
C LYS A 127 -18.32 -13.96 -24.01
N MET A 128 -18.35 -12.74 -24.54
CA MET A 128 -19.57 -11.93 -24.73
C MET A 128 -20.57 -12.54 -25.72
N MET A 129 -20.12 -13.46 -26.58
CA MET A 129 -20.91 -14.13 -27.60
C MET A 129 -21.24 -15.60 -27.27
N GLY A 130 -20.88 -16.11 -26.09
CA GLY A 130 -21.22 -17.47 -25.64
C GLY A 130 -20.50 -18.62 -26.36
N VAL A 131 -19.42 -18.31 -27.08
CA VAL A 131 -18.66 -19.27 -27.90
C VAL A 131 -17.20 -19.39 -27.46
N GLU A 132 -16.88 -19.02 -26.21
CA GLU A 132 -15.53 -19.13 -25.64
C GLU A 132 -14.99 -20.56 -25.61
N ASP A 133 -15.85 -21.57 -25.78
CA ASP A 133 -15.45 -22.98 -25.84
C ASP A 133 -14.91 -23.44 -27.20
N GLU A 134 -15.23 -22.71 -28.26
CA GLU A 134 -14.99 -23.10 -29.65
C GLU A 134 -13.53 -22.91 -30.12
N THR A 135 -13.19 -23.57 -31.23
CA THR A 135 -11.87 -23.48 -31.87
C THR A 135 -11.99 -23.29 -33.38
N ILE A 136 -11.02 -22.64 -34.01
CA ILE A 136 -11.09 -22.34 -35.46
C ILE A 136 -10.88 -23.62 -36.28
N HIS A 137 -11.91 -23.98 -37.04
CA HIS A 137 -11.81 -25.01 -38.07
C HIS A 137 -11.07 -24.47 -39.29
N VAL A 138 -10.17 -25.30 -39.86
CA VAL A 138 -9.37 -24.99 -41.04
C VAL A 138 -9.83 -25.87 -42.19
N THR A 139 -10.39 -25.25 -43.22
CA THR A 139 -10.91 -25.92 -44.43
C THR A 139 -9.95 -25.78 -45.60
N GLY A 140 -10.30 -26.34 -46.76
CA GLY A 140 -9.56 -26.10 -48.00
C GLY A 140 -9.69 -24.68 -48.57
N GLU A 141 -10.62 -23.87 -48.05
CA GLU A 141 -10.91 -22.52 -48.53
C GLU A 141 -10.45 -21.41 -47.56
N GLY A 142 -10.16 -21.76 -46.30
CA GLY A 142 -9.72 -20.81 -45.28
C GLY A 142 -9.95 -21.27 -43.85
N TRP A 143 -9.86 -20.32 -42.92
CA TRP A 143 -10.36 -20.44 -41.55
C TRP A 143 -11.86 -20.19 -41.54
N GLU A 144 -12.64 -21.04 -40.88
CA GLU A 144 -14.09 -20.88 -40.75
C GLU A 144 -14.41 -19.98 -39.54
N PRO A 145 -15.32 -18.99 -39.65
CA PRO A 145 -15.77 -18.22 -38.50
C PRO A 145 -16.65 -19.08 -37.58
N VAL A 146 -16.61 -18.78 -36.28
CA VAL A 146 -17.42 -19.47 -35.27
C VAL A 146 -18.82 -18.87 -35.26
N TRP A 147 -19.83 -19.65 -35.66
CA TRP A 147 -21.21 -19.19 -35.79
C TRP A 147 -21.96 -19.23 -34.46
N VAL A 148 -22.41 -18.05 -34.00
CA VAL A 148 -23.21 -17.86 -32.77
C VAL A 148 -24.71 -18.07 -33.05
N SER A 149 -25.13 -17.79 -34.29
CA SER A 149 -26.46 -18.08 -34.82
C SER A 149 -26.37 -18.31 -36.33
N GLU A 150 -27.47 -18.70 -36.97
CA GLU A 150 -27.55 -19.01 -38.41
C GLU A 150 -27.04 -17.88 -39.34
N ASN A 151 -26.95 -16.64 -38.84
CA ASN A 151 -26.55 -15.45 -39.58
C ASN A 151 -25.51 -14.55 -38.86
N LEU A 152 -24.86 -15.02 -37.79
CA LEU A 152 -23.85 -14.24 -37.05
C LEU A 152 -22.58 -15.07 -36.77
N GLY A 153 -21.49 -14.75 -37.47
CA GLY A 153 -20.18 -15.40 -37.36
C GLY A 153 -19.14 -14.54 -36.64
N VAL A 154 -18.27 -15.16 -35.83
CA VAL A 154 -17.26 -14.50 -34.99
C VAL A 154 -15.84 -14.99 -35.34
N MET A 155 -14.87 -14.10 -35.27
CA MET A 155 -13.43 -14.40 -35.38
C MET A 155 -12.64 -13.66 -34.29
N SER A 156 -11.78 -14.38 -33.55
CA SER A 156 -10.93 -13.81 -32.49
C SER A 156 -9.65 -14.64 -32.34
N VAL A 157 -8.59 -14.05 -31.78
CA VAL A 157 -7.34 -14.77 -31.42
C VAL A 157 -7.56 -15.82 -30.35
N GLN A 158 -8.60 -15.67 -29.51
CA GLN A 158 -8.90 -16.58 -28.40
C GLN A 158 -9.05 -18.04 -28.86
N PHE A 159 -9.70 -18.25 -30.01
CA PHE A 159 -9.92 -19.57 -30.62
C PHE A 159 -8.63 -20.26 -31.11
N MET A 160 -7.47 -19.59 -30.99
CA MET A 160 -6.14 -20.09 -31.36
C MET A 160 -5.20 -20.29 -30.16
N LEU A 161 -5.64 -19.99 -28.93
CA LEU A 161 -4.81 -20.12 -27.73
C LEU A 161 -4.86 -21.56 -27.18
N PRO A 162 -3.72 -22.16 -26.79
CA PRO A 162 -3.70 -23.52 -26.26
C PRO A 162 -4.33 -23.61 -24.86
N ASN A 163 -4.25 -22.55 -24.04
CA ASN A 163 -5.09 -22.36 -22.86
C ASN A 163 -5.77 -20.99 -22.96
N ARG A 164 -7.01 -20.89 -22.48
CA ARG A 164 -7.86 -19.69 -22.66
C ARG A 164 -7.51 -18.52 -21.72
N ASP A 165 -6.73 -18.75 -20.68
CA ASP A 165 -6.20 -17.71 -19.79
C ASP A 165 -4.73 -17.33 -20.11
N ASP A 166 -4.16 -17.83 -21.22
CA ASP A 166 -2.80 -17.48 -21.65
C ASP A 166 -2.72 -16.02 -22.14
N ALA A 167 -2.05 -15.15 -21.37
CA ALA A 167 -1.88 -13.74 -21.73
C ALA A 167 -1.11 -13.56 -23.06
N VAL A 168 -1.73 -12.92 -24.05
CA VAL A 168 -1.23 -12.80 -25.43
C VAL A 168 -0.18 -11.69 -25.57
N ILE A 169 0.98 -11.87 -24.93
CA ILE A 169 2.10 -10.90 -24.94
C ILE A 169 2.89 -11.00 -26.25
N TRP A 170 2.31 -10.51 -27.35
CA TRP A 170 2.92 -10.57 -28.69
C TRP A 170 3.44 -9.19 -29.16
N ARG A 171 4.62 -9.17 -29.79
CA ARG A 171 5.19 -7.94 -30.38
C ARG A 171 4.44 -7.54 -31.66
N GLY A 172 4.32 -6.24 -31.93
CA GLY A 172 3.56 -5.64 -33.04
C GLY A 172 3.60 -6.40 -34.38
N PRO A 173 4.78 -6.73 -34.95
CA PRO A 173 4.85 -7.47 -36.22
C PRO A 173 4.11 -8.83 -36.23
N LYS A 174 4.04 -9.53 -35.08
CA LYS A 174 3.29 -10.77 -34.95
C LYS A 174 1.78 -10.52 -34.83
N LYS A 175 1.36 -9.44 -34.16
CA LYS A 175 -0.06 -8.99 -34.12
C LYS A 175 -0.55 -8.61 -35.52
N ASN A 176 0.19 -7.74 -36.20
CA ASN A 176 -0.15 -7.27 -37.55
C ASN A 176 -0.22 -8.43 -38.56
N GLY A 177 0.67 -9.42 -38.41
CA GLY A 177 0.60 -10.67 -39.17
C GLY A 177 -0.64 -11.52 -38.90
N LEU A 178 -1.17 -11.53 -37.67
CA LEU A 178 -2.44 -12.20 -37.35
C LEU A 178 -3.66 -11.42 -37.86
N ILE A 179 -3.70 -10.10 -37.67
CA ILE A 179 -4.76 -9.22 -38.20
C ILE A 179 -4.86 -9.42 -39.72
N LYS A 180 -3.73 -9.40 -40.43
CA LYS A 180 -3.67 -9.69 -41.86
C LYS A 180 -4.29 -11.05 -42.21
N LYS A 181 -4.03 -12.10 -41.42
CA LYS A 181 -4.62 -13.43 -41.62
C LYS A 181 -6.13 -13.45 -41.36
N PHE A 182 -6.65 -12.72 -40.37
CA PHE A 182 -8.11 -12.59 -40.21
C PHE A 182 -8.79 -11.90 -41.42
N LEU A 183 -8.07 -11.00 -42.10
CA LEU A 183 -8.54 -10.31 -43.31
C LEU A 183 -8.33 -11.11 -44.62
N MET A 184 -7.49 -12.16 -44.62
CA MET A 184 -7.04 -12.88 -45.83
C MET A 184 -7.43 -14.37 -45.84
N ASP A 185 -7.23 -15.05 -44.71
CA ASP A 185 -7.39 -16.49 -44.57
C ASP A 185 -8.81 -16.88 -44.13
N VAL A 186 -9.59 -15.99 -43.50
CA VAL A 186 -10.94 -16.30 -43.01
C VAL A 186 -11.98 -16.30 -44.13
N SER A 187 -12.72 -17.40 -44.26
CA SER A 187 -13.78 -17.57 -45.25
C SER A 187 -15.11 -17.04 -44.69
N TRP A 188 -15.26 -15.71 -44.68
CA TRP A 188 -16.45 -15.01 -44.19
C TRP A 188 -17.74 -15.26 -45.00
N GLY A 189 -17.63 -15.78 -46.22
CA GLY A 189 -18.77 -15.95 -47.14
C GLY A 189 -19.29 -14.61 -47.68
N GLU A 190 -20.59 -14.56 -47.97
CA GLU A 190 -21.31 -13.33 -48.32
C GLU A 190 -21.82 -12.65 -47.03
N LEU A 191 -21.31 -11.45 -46.72
CA LEU A 191 -21.73 -10.67 -45.55
C LEU A 191 -22.38 -9.35 -45.97
N ASP A 192 -23.47 -8.99 -45.29
CA ASP A 192 -24.02 -7.65 -45.34
C ASP A 192 -23.18 -6.68 -44.50
N PHE A 193 -22.77 -7.13 -43.30
CA PHE A 193 -22.00 -6.32 -42.36
C PHE A 193 -20.81 -7.09 -41.79
N LEU A 194 -19.64 -6.47 -41.77
CA LEU A 194 -18.48 -6.88 -40.99
C LEU A 194 -18.18 -5.80 -39.94
N VAL A 195 -18.48 -6.09 -38.68
CA VAL A 195 -18.16 -5.25 -37.53
C VAL A 195 -16.74 -5.61 -37.05
N VAL A 196 -15.87 -4.62 -36.94
CA VAL A 196 -14.49 -4.79 -36.49
C VAL A 196 -14.31 -4.12 -35.13
N ASP A 197 -14.12 -4.93 -34.09
CA ASP A 197 -13.76 -4.46 -32.76
C ASP A 197 -12.24 -4.20 -32.73
N THR A 198 -11.83 -2.93 -32.75
CA THR A 198 -10.40 -2.55 -32.70
C THR A 198 -9.87 -2.59 -31.26
N PRO A 199 -8.56 -2.45 -31.01
CA PRO A 199 -8.05 -2.09 -29.69
C PRO A 199 -8.56 -0.71 -29.20
N PRO A 200 -8.15 -0.27 -27.99
CA PRO A 200 -8.41 1.08 -27.49
C PRO A 200 -7.23 2.05 -27.73
N GLY A 201 -7.54 3.27 -28.17
CA GLY A 201 -6.60 4.36 -28.40
C GLY A 201 -5.87 4.27 -29.75
N THR A 202 -5.06 5.29 -30.06
CA THR A 202 -4.39 5.43 -31.37
C THR A 202 -3.14 4.52 -31.52
N SER A 203 -3.28 3.20 -31.45
CA SER A 203 -2.16 2.25 -31.51
C SER A 203 -1.77 1.83 -32.94
N ASP A 204 -0.58 1.22 -33.12
CA ASP A 204 -0.07 0.74 -34.41
C ASP A 204 -0.99 -0.29 -35.08
N GLU A 205 -1.76 -1.04 -34.30
CA GLU A 205 -2.77 -1.98 -34.76
C GLU A 205 -3.90 -1.28 -35.53
N HIS A 206 -4.33 -0.08 -35.12
CA HIS A 206 -5.38 0.69 -35.81
C HIS A 206 -4.91 1.17 -37.19
N LEU A 207 -3.66 1.65 -37.26
CA LEU A 207 -3.00 1.98 -38.53
C LEU A 207 -2.88 0.74 -39.43
N SER A 208 -2.63 -0.43 -38.85
CA SER A 208 -2.48 -1.70 -39.57
C SER A 208 -3.82 -2.20 -40.13
N VAL A 209 -4.88 -2.25 -39.32
CA VAL A 209 -6.25 -2.60 -39.75
C VAL A 209 -6.68 -1.68 -40.90
N ASN A 210 -6.55 -0.35 -40.72
CA ASN A 210 -6.93 0.59 -41.78
C ASN A 210 -6.07 0.42 -43.04
N SER A 211 -4.75 0.28 -42.91
CA SER A 211 -3.84 0.11 -44.07
C SER A 211 -4.18 -1.13 -44.91
N PHE A 212 -4.47 -2.26 -44.26
CA PHE A 212 -4.88 -3.49 -44.96
C PHE A 212 -6.29 -3.38 -45.58
N LEU A 213 -7.24 -2.75 -44.89
CA LEU A 213 -8.61 -2.58 -45.40
C LEU A 213 -8.72 -1.51 -46.49
N LYS A 214 -7.80 -0.54 -46.56
CA LYS A 214 -7.85 0.66 -47.43
C LYS A 214 -8.11 0.36 -48.91
N ALA A 215 -7.59 -0.75 -49.45
CA ALA A 215 -7.81 -1.15 -50.83
C ALA A 215 -9.15 -1.88 -51.06
N SER A 216 -9.78 -2.38 -49.99
CA SER A 216 -11.09 -3.06 -50.00
C SER A 216 -12.26 -2.15 -49.61
N GLY A 217 -11.98 -0.92 -49.19
CA GLY A 217 -12.96 0.03 -48.64
C GLY A 217 -13.24 -0.18 -47.14
N VAL A 218 -13.65 0.91 -46.48
CA VAL A 218 -14.21 0.97 -45.13
C VAL A 218 -15.32 2.02 -45.16
N ASP A 219 -16.56 1.63 -44.84
CA ASP A 219 -17.73 2.50 -44.90
C ASP A 219 -17.69 3.58 -43.81
N GLY A 220 -17.10 3.24 -42.65
CA GLY A 220 -16.72 4.22 -41.63
C GLY A 220 -16.47 3.64 -40.24
N ALA A 221 -16.29 4.55 -39.29
CA ALA A 221 -16.03 4.25 -37.88
C ALA A 221 -17.15 4.79 -36.97
N VAL A 222 -17.55 3.98 -35.98
CA VAL A 222 -18.38 4.38 -34.84
C VAL A 222 -17.45 4.62 -33.65
N LEU A 223 -17.59 5.77 -32.98
CA LEU A 223 -16.77 6.15 -31.83
C LEU A 223 -17.54 5.89 -30.53
N VAL A 224 -17.02 5.04 -29.65
CA VAL A 224 -17.64 4.71 -28.35
C VAL A 224 -16.95 5.49 -27.22
N SER A 225 -17.74 6.14 -26.36
CA SER A 225 -17.26 6.93 -25.21
C SER A 225 -18.19 6.79 -24.00
N THR A 226 -17.80 7.39 -22.87
CA THR A 226 -18.63 7.58 -21.67
C THR A 226 -18.71 9.08 -21.30
N PRO A 227 -19.70 9.55 -20.50
CA PRO A 227 -20.01 10.99 -20.38
C PRO A 227 -18.96 11.88 -19.68
N GLN A 228 -17.91 11.30 -19.07
CA GLN A 228 -16.90 12.07 -18.33
C GLN A 228 -15.89 12.71 -19.29
N GLU A 229 -15.50 13.97 -19.03
CA GLU A 229 -14.58 14.73 -19.90
C GLU A 229 -13.26 14.00 -20.19
N VAL A 230 -12.74 13.22 -19.23
CA VAL A 230 -11.52 12.42 -19.42
C VAL A 230 -11.66 11.40 -20.56
N SER A 231 -12.86 10.87 -20.82
CA SER A 231 -13.13 10.03 -22.00
C SER A 231 -13.14 10.85 -23.29
N LEU A 232 -13.73 12.04 -23.25
CA LEU A 232 -13.89 12.93 -24.40
C LEU A 232 -12.55 13.52 -24.88
N LEU A 233 -11.57 13.70 -23.98
CA LEU A 233 -10.20 14.08 -24.34
C LEU A 233 -9.50 13.05 -25.24
N ASP A 234 -9.81 11.76 -25.08
CA ASP A 234 -9.25 10.71 -25.92
C ASP A 234 -10.06 10.51 -27.22
N VAL A 235 -11.39 10.64 -27.18
CA VAL A 235 -12.23 10.61 -28.40
C VAL A 235 -11.84 11.71 -29.39
N ARG A 236 -11.47 12.90 -28.93
CA ARG A 236 -10.93 13.96 -29.80
C ARG A 236 -9.71 13.49 -30.60
N LYS A 237 -8.85 12.63 -30.03
CA LYS A 237 -7.71 12.04 -30.73
C LYS A 237 -8.14 11.00 -31.77
N GLU A 238 -9.18 10.21 -31.49
CA GLU A 238 -9.76 9.26 -32.45
C GLU A 238 -10.46 9.94 -33.63
N ILE A 239 -11.15 11.07 -33.39
CA ILE A 239 -11.71 11.92 -34.45
C ILE A 239 -10.58 12.43 -35.36
N ASP A 240 -9.51 12.95 -34.75
CA ASP A 240 -8.32 13.43 -35.46
C ASP A 240 -7.60 12.30 -36.22
N PHE A 241 -7.53 11.11 -35.63
CA PHE A 241 -7.02 9.90 -36.27
C PHE A 241 -7.86 9.53 -37.50
N CYS A 242 -9.18 9.43 -37.39
CA CYS A 242 -10.07 9.10 -38.50
C CYS A 242 -9.92 10.11 -39.66
N ARG A 243 -9.92 11.41 -39.35
CA ARG A 243 -9.68 12.49 -40.33
C ARG A 243 -8.34 12.31 -41.05
N LYS A 244 -7.24 12.08 -40.31
CA LYS A 244 -5.88 11.86 -40.88
C LYS A 244 -5.74 10.55 -41.65
N ALA A 245 -6.47 9.52 -41.23
CA ALA A 245 -6.50 8.19 -41.83
C ALA A 245 -7.43 8.09 -43.05
N SER A 246 -8.23 9.14 -43.30
CA SER A 246 -9.29 9.19 -44.32
C SER A 246 -10.42 8.16 -44.10
N ILE A 247 -10.74 7.88 -42.84
CA ILE A 247 -11.86 7.01 -42.43
C ILE A 247 -13.10 7.89 -42.20
N PRO A 248 -14.25 7.63 -42.85
CA PRO A 248 -15.49 8.33 -42.54
C PRO A 248 -15.92 8.10 -41.08
N ILE A 249 -16.36 9.14 -40.38
CA ILE A 249 -16.92 9.00 -39.02
C ILE A 249 -18.44 8.87 -39.17
N LEU A 250 -18.99 7.70 -38.83
CA LEU A 250 -20.44 7.44 -38.86
C LEU A 250 -21.14 8.14 -37.68
N GLY A 251 -20.44 8.31 -36.55
CA GLY A 251 -20.87 9.14 -35.42
C GLY A 251 -20.34 8.66 -34.07
N ILE A 252 -20.74 9.35 -33.00
CA ILE A 252 -20.41 9.01 -31.61
C ILE A 252 -21.59 8.34 -30.90
N VAL A 253 -21.31 7.29 -30.11
CA VAL A 253 -22.22 6.68 -29.13
C VAL A 253 -21.73 6.98 -27.71
N GLU A 254 -22.61 7.51 -26.85
CA GLU A 254 -22.35 7.70 -25.43
C GLU A 254 -22.84 6.50 -24.63
N ASN A 255 -21.95 5.54 -24.36
CA ASN A 255 -22.24 4.42 -23.48
C ASN A 255 -22.24 4.84 -22.01
N MET A 256 -22.91 4.06 -21.15
CA MET A 256 -23.04 4.30 -19.72
C MET A 256 -23.66 5.67 -19.34
N SER A 257 -24.53 6.21 -20.20
CA SER A 257 -25.13 7.54 -20.04
C SER A 257 -26.42 7.49 -19.21
N GLY A 258 -26.30 7.80 -17.92
CA GLY A 258 -27.38 7.62 -16.95
C GLY A 258 -27.62 6.17 -16.52
N PHE A 259 -28.61 5.95 -15.65
CA PHE A 259 -29.04 4.65 -15.13
C PHE A 259 -30.53 4.71 -14.81
N VAL A 260 -31.35 3.83 -15.38
CA VAL A 260 -32.80 3.77 -15.07
C VAL A 260 -33.03 2.69 -14.02
N CYS A 261 -33.50 3.09 -12.83
CA CYS A 261 -33.78 2.14 -11.76
C CYS A 261 -34.89 1.15 -12.18
N PRO A 262 -34.66 -0.18 -12.17
CA PRO A 262 -35.64 -1.14 -12.67
C PRO A 262 -36.93 -1.17 -11.84
N GLY A 263 -36.85 -0.89 -10.53
CA GLY A 263 -38.00 -0.84 -9.63
C GLY A 263 -38.83 0.44 -9.76
N CYS A 264 -38.25 1.61 -9.46
CA CYS A 264 -38.99 2.88 -9.41
C CYS A 264 -38.96 3.71 -10.71
N LYS A 265 -38.29 3.23 -11.76
CA LYS A 265 -38.09 3.90 -13.07
C LYS A 265 -37.41 5.28 -13.03
N HIS A 266 -36.92 5.71 -11.86
CA HIS A 266 -36.16 6.96 -11.72
C HIS A 266 -34.82 6.87 -12.46
N GLU A 267 -34.49 7.89 -13.24
CA GLU A 267 -33.21 8.01 -13.93
C GLU A 267 -32.17 8.73 -13.06
N SER A 268 -31.05 8.08 -12.81
CA SER A 268 -29.91 8.60 -12.05
C SER A 268 -28.72 8.86 -12.97
N GLN A 269 -28.31 10.12 -13.07
CA GLN A 269 -27.09 10.51 -13.79
C GLN A 269 -25.83 10.20 -12.96
N ILE A 270 -25.39 8.93 -13.01
CA ILE A 270 -24.22 8.38 -12.31
C ILE A 270 -22.92 9.03 -12.80
N PHE A 271 -22.73 9.11 -14.12
CA PHE A 271 -21.61 9.78 -14.75
C PHE A 271 -22.07 11.10 -15.37
N ARG A 272 -21.92 12.20 -14.62
CA ARG A 272 -22.36 13.52 -15.08
C ARG A 272 -21.39 14.11 -16.11
N ALA A 273 -21.91 14.44 -17.28
CA ALA A 273 -21.22 15.29 -18.25
C ALA A 273 -21.06 16.71 -17.68
N SER A 274 -19.82 17.15 -17.47
CA SER A 274 -19.47 18.51 -17.02
C SER A 274 -19.60 19.58 -18.11
N THR A 275 -19.75 19.14 -19.36
CA THR A 275 -19.46 19.91 -20.59
C THR A 275 -20.49 19.65 -21.70
N GLY A 276 -21.55 18.88 -21.42
CA GLY A 276 -22.54 18.44 -22.44
C GLY A 276 -22.23 17.09 -23.10
N GLY A 277 -21.13 16.44 -22.73
CA GLY A 277 -20.89 15.02 -23.02
C GLY A 277 -20.44 14.75 -24.44
N ALA A 278 -20.57 13.49 -24.86
CA ALA A 278 -20.30 13.06 -26.23
C ALA A 278 -21.27 13.70 -27.24
N ARG A 279 -22.49 14.07 -26.83
CA ARG A 279 -23.40 14.87 -27.66
C ARG A 279 -22.79 16.24 -27.97
N ARG A 280 -22.32 16.96 -26.95
CA ARG A 280 -21.70 18.27 -27.21
C ARG A 280 -20.40 18.16 -28.00
N LEU A 281 -19.62 17.11 -27.78
CA LEU A 281 -18.43 16.82 -28.60
C LEU A 281 -18.80 16.59 -30.08
N ALA A 282 -19.90 15.89 -30.36
CA ALA A 282 -20.38 15.66 -31.72
C ALA A 282 -20.80 16.98 -32.42
N GLU A 283 -21.49 17.86 -31.69
CA GLU A 283 -21.80 19.24 -32.14
C GLU A 283 -20.53 20.06 -32.42
N ASP A 284 -19.57 20.07 -31.49
CA ASP A 284 -18.33 20.86 -31.59
C ASP A 284 -17.39 20.39 -32.72
N GLU A 285 -17.45 19.11 -33.09
CA GLU A 285 -16.60 18.48 -34.11
C GLU A 285 -17.31 18.22 -35.45
N ASN A 286 -18.58 18.64 -35.58
CA ASN A 286 -19.45 18.47 -36.75
C ASN A 286 -19.51 17.02 -37.26
N ILE A 287 -19.93 16.11 -36.38
CA ILE A 287 -20.11 14.68 -36.65
C ILE A 287 -21.40 14.16 -36.00
N PRO A 288 -22.06 13.10 -36.50
CA PRO A 288 -23.36 12.67 -35.97
C PRO A 288 -23.31 12.17 -34.53
N PHE A 289 -24.33 12.48 -33.73
CA PHE A 289 -24.56 11.86 -32.43
C PHE A 289 -25.59 10.73 -32.53
N LEU A 290 -25.12 9.49 -32.57
CA LEU A 290 -25.95 8.32 -32.86
C LEU A 290 -26.86 7.93 -31.70
N GLY A 291 -26.44 8.17 -30.45
CA GLY A 291 -27.27 7.88 -29.28
C GLY A 291 -26.54 7.80 -27.96
N ALA A 292 -27.32 7.71 -26.89
CA ALA A 292 -26.87 7.53 -25.52
C ALA A 292 -27.43 6.19 -24.99
N VAL A 293 -26.55 5.27 -24.57
CA VAL A 293 -26.93 3.96 -24.02
C VAL A 293 -26.79 4.01 -22.50
N PRO A 294 -27.88 3.88 -21.72
CA PRO A 294 -27.81 3.94 -20.27
C PRO A 294 -27.16 2.70 -19.65
N LEU A 295 -26.63 2.87 -18.44
CA LEU A 295 -26.20 1.75 -17.60
C LEU A 295 -27.39 0.84 -17.30
N ASP A 296 -27.26 -0.42 -17.68
CA ASP A 296 -28.12 -1.52 -17.25
C ASP A 296 -27.21 -2.69 -16.84
N PRO A 297 -27.19 -3.12 -15.56
CA PRO A 297 -26.32 -4.19 -15.09
C PRO A 297 -26.59 -5.53 -15.80
N ARG A 298 -27.77 -5.68 -16.41
CA ARG A 298 -28.15 -6.86 -17.19
C ARG A 298 -27.38 -6.98 -18.52
N ILE A 299 -26.78 -5.89 -19.02
CA ILE A 299 -25.86 -5.95 -20.18
C ILE A 299 -24.59 -6.72 -19.79
N GLY A 300 -24.02 -6.41 -18.62
CA GLY A 300 -22.85 -7.11 -18.09
C GLY A 300 -23.17 -8.59 -17.86
N MET A 301 -24.28 -8.86 -17.16
CA MET A 301 -24.78 -10.23 -16.93
C MET A 301 -24.94 -11.03 -18.24
N ALA A 302 -25.58 -10.46 -19.26
CA ALA A 302 -25.74 -11.10 -20.56
C ALA A 302 -24.36 -11.38 -21.21
N CYS A 303 -23.43 -10.43 -21.18
CA CYS A 303 -22.06 -10.62 -21.66
C CYS A 303 -21.25 -11.66 -20.86
N ASP A 304 -21.53 -11.85 -19.57
CA ASP A 304 -20.84 -12.83 -18.72
C ASP A 304 -21.37 -14.26 -18.92
N PHE A 305 -22.64 -14.41 -19.31
CA PHE A 305 -23.24 -15.68 -19.74
C PHE A 305 -23.16 -15.94 -21.26
N GLY A 306 -22.73 -14.94 -22.04
CA GLY A 306 -22.64 -15.05 -23.51
C GLY A 306 -23.98 -14.93 -24.23
N GLU A 307 -24.98 -14.34 -23.59
CA GLU A 307 -26.35 -14.21 -24.10
C GLU A 307 -26.57 -12.90 -24.87
N SER A 308 -27.43 -12.93 -25.89
CA SER A 308 -27.86 -11.71 -26.59
C SER A 308 -28.77 -10.86 -25.69
N PHE A 309 -28.20 -9.79 -25.12
CA PHE A 309 -28.93 -8.80 -24.30
C PHE A 309 -30.21 -8.28 -24.97
N LEU A 310 -30.19 -8.09 -26.29
CA LEU A 310 -31.34 -7.58 -27.07
C LEU A 310 -32.52 -8.57 -27.13
N THR A 311 -32.25 -9.86 -26.92
CA THR A 311 -33.22 -10.96 -26.89
C THR A 311 -33.64 -11.29 -25.46
N ALA A 312 -32.70 -11.30 -24.51
CA ALA A 312 -32.98 -11.59 -23.09
C ALA A 312 -33.75 -10.46 -22.38
N TYR A 313 -33.50 -9.19 -22.75
CA TYR A 313 -34.09 -8.02 -22.09
C TYR A 313 -34.66 -7.01 -23.11
N PRO A 314 -35.65 -7.40 -23.94
CA PRO A 314 -36.19 -6.56 -25.02
C PRO A 314 -36.78 -5.24 -24.52
N ASP A 315 -37.36 -5.24 -23.32
CA ASP A 315 -38.00 -4.07 -22.68
C ASP A 315 -37.01 -3.13 -21.96
N SER A 316 -35.70 -3.34 -22.07
CA SER A 316 -34.72 -2.44 -21.47
C SER A 316 -34.63 -1.10 -22.22
N PRO A 317 -34.57 0.06 -21.53
CA PRO A 317 -34.21 1.33 -22.15
C PRO A 317 -32.89 1.29 -22.93
N ALA A 318 -31.92 0.45 -22.52
CA ALA A 318 -30.69 0.25 -23.27
C ALA A 318 -30.89 -0.58 -24.55
N CYS A 319 -31.82 -1.53 -24.54
CA CYS A 319 -32.19 -2.31 -25.72
C CYS A 319 -32.89 -1.42 -26.77
N ALA A 320 -33.78 -0.51 -26.32
CA ALA A 320 -34.35 0.53 -27.17
C ALA A 320 -33.26 1.47 -27.73
N ALA A 321 -32.37 2.00 -26.87
CA ALA A 321 -31.30 2.90 -27.29
C ALA A 321 -30.36 2.29 -28.34
N VAL A 322 -29.95 1.01 -28.17
CA VAL A 322 -29.12 0.30 -29.16
C VAL A 322 -29.88 0.07 -30.47
N LYS A 323 -31.19 -0.23 -30.41
CA LYS A 323 -32.03 -0.37 -31.62
C LYS A 323 -32.28 0.96 -32.33
N GLU A 324 -32.25 2.10 -31.62
CA GLU A 324 -32.37 3.44 -32.21
C GLU A 324 -31.07 3.97 -32.83
N VAL A 325 -29.88 3.49 -32.42
CA VAL A 325 -28.58 3.97 -32.93
C VAL A 325 -28.44 3.85 -34.46
N PRO A 326 -28.85 2.75 -35.13
CA PRO A 326 -28.88 2.66 -36.59
C PRO A 326 -29.90 3.57 -37.29
N HIS A 327 -30.81 4.22 -36.55
CA HIS A 327 -31.96 4.95 -37.09
C HIS A 327 -31.88 6.47 -36.92
N LYS A 328 -30.94 7.03 -36.14
CA LYS A 328 -30.83 8.48 -35.95
C LYS A 328 -30.07 9.19 -37.07
N ARG A 329 -30.71 10.21 -37.63
CA ARG A 329 -30.12 11.34 -38.37
C ARG A 329 -30.63 12.63 -37.70
N ASP A 330 -29.95 13.76 -37.89
CA ASP A 330 -30.42 15.04 -37.32
C ASP A 330 -31.57 15.63 -38.17
N ASP A 331 -32.72 15.86 -37.53
CA ASP A 331 -33.91 16.49 -38.12
C ASP A 331 -33.75 18.04 -38.12
N ASN A 332 -32.88 18.59 -38.98
CA ASN A 332 -32.55 20.04 -38.97
C ASN A 332 -32.38 20.72 -40.35
N ASP A 333 -32.68 20.06 -41.46
CA ASP A 333 -32.70 20.67 -42.80
C ASP A 333 -34.14 20.69 -43.36
N ASP A 334 -34.84 21.82 -43.16
CA ASP A 334 -36.08 22.19 -43.86
C ASP A 334 -35.78 23.38 -44.81
N ASP A 335 -36.52 23.43 -45.93
CA ASP A 335 -36.63 24.49 -46.96
C ASP A 335 -35.49 24.73 -48.00
N ASP A 336 -35.91 24.58 -49.26
CA ASP A 336 -35.55 25.29 -50.52
C ASP A 336 -34.42 24.88 -51.51
N ASP A 337 -34.87 24.83 -52.78
CA ASP A 337 -34.23 24.93 -54.12
C ASP A 337 -33.50 23.72 -54.80
N ASP A 338 -33.64 23.71 -56.14
CA ASP A 338 -33.32 22.63 -57.11
C ASP A 338 -31.87 22.66 -57.69
N ASP A 339 -31.54 21.62 -58.47
CA ASP A 339 -30.41 21.48 -59.43
C ASP A 339 -28.95 21.44 -58.90
N ASP A 340 -28.42 20.22 -58.64
CA ASP A 340 -27.19 19.72 -59.32
C ASP A 340 -26.89 18.20 -59.04
N ASP A 341 -26.45 17.46 -60.07
CA ASP A 341 -26.22 16.00 -60.07
C ASP A 341 -24.84 15.56 -59.49
N ASP A 342 -24.55 15.65 -58.17
CA ASP A 342 -23.31 15.00 -57.62
C ASP A 342 -23.24 14.66 -56.10
N VAL A 343 -24.30 14.10 -55.45
CA VAL A 343 -24.20 13.60 -54.05
C VAL A 343 -24.81 12.20 -53.86
N MET A 344 -24.01 11.16 -54.09
CA MET A 344 -24.47 9.75 -54.12
C MET A 344 -23.71 8.80 -53.16
N HIS A 345 -23.23 9.29 -51.99
CA HIS A 345 -22.28 8.55 -51.12
C HIS A 345 -22.60 8.52 -49.60
N SER A 346 -23.82 8.82 -49.17
CA SER A 346 -24.16 8.96 -47.72
C SER A 346 -25.39 8.16 -47.23
N HIS A 347 -25.73 7.05 -47.89
CA HIS A 347 -27.00 6.32 -47.66
C HIS A 347 -26.89 4.93 -46.99
N VAL A 348 -25.70 4.48 -46.60
CA VAL A 348 -25.42 3.08 -46.20
C VAL A 348 -26.18 2.60 -44.94
N VAL A 349 -26.10 3.31 -43.82
CA VAL A 349 -26.52 2.76 -42.51
C VAL A 349 -28.05 2.66 -42.35
N ILE A 350 -28.80 3.61 -42.92
CA ILE A 350 -30.25 3.77 -42.68
C ILE A 350 -31.09 2.87 -43.62
N ALA A 351 -30.57 2.51 -44.80
CA ALA A 351 -31.37 1.90 -45.87
C ALA A 351 -31.70 0.41 -45.70
N LEU A 352 -31.04 -0.32 -44.80
CA LEU A 352 -31.04 -1.81 -44.79
C LEU A 352 -31.93 -2.47 -43.74
N ILE A 353 -32.58 -1.72 -42.85
CA ILE A 353 -33.47 -2.25 -41.80
C ILE A 353 -34.97 -2.11 -42.18
N VAL A 354 -35.29 -1.28 -43.18
CA VAL A 354 -36.68 -0.95 -43.58
C VAL A 354 -37.30 -2.03 -44.49
N ASP A 355 -37.44 -3.26 -43.99
CA ASP A 355 -38.44 -4.23 -44.47
C ASP A 355 -38.59 -5.41 -43.49
N ALA A 356 -39.55 -5.30 -42.56
CA ALA A 356 -40.00 -6.42 -41.73
C ALA A 356 -41.47 -6.17 -41.32
N PRO A 357 -42.44 -6.99 -41.78
CA PRO A 357 -43.85 -6.76 -41.49
C PRO A 357 -44.18 -7.12 -40.03
N SER A 358 -44.84 -6.20 -39.33
CA SER A 358 -45.28 -6.39 -37.95
C SER A 358 -46.41 -7.42 -37.86
N PHE A 359 -46.25 -8.39 -36.95
CA PHE A 359 -47.27 -9.40 -36.66
C PHE A 359 -47.93 -9.15 -35.31
N VAL A 360 -49.26 -9.16 -35.28
CA VAL A 360 -50.06 -8.87 -34.09
C VAL A 360 -50.41 -10.16 -33.37
N LEU A 361 -50.19 -10.20 -32.05
CA LEU A 361 -50.72 -11.22 -31.14
C LEU A 361 -51.91 -10.65 -30.35
N HIS A 362 -52.99 -11.42 -30.24
CA HIS A 362 -54.24 -11.05 -29.56
C HIS A 362 -54.77 -12.24 -28.76
N ASP A 363 -55.32 -11.97 -27.57
CA ASP A 363 -56.10 -12.84 -26.66
C ASP A 363 -55.84 -14.36 -26.64
N LEU A 364 -55.64 -14.90 -25.43
CA LEU A 364 -56.60 -15.85 -24.86
C LEU A 364 -56.57 -15.78 -23.31
N ARG A 365 -57.73 -16.04 -22.67
CA ARG A 365 -58.00 -15.79 -21.23
C ARG A 365 -58.24 -17.12 -20.49
N TYR A 366 -58.00 -17.25 -19.18
CA TYR A 366 -58.92 -17.08 -18.02
C TYR A 366 -58.57 -18.21 -16.99
N PRO A 367 -59.15 -18.33 -15.76
CA PRO A 367 -59.68 -17.35 -14.79
C PRO A 367 -59.23 -17.61 -13.30
N PHE A 368 -59.51 -16.65 -12.38
CA PHE A 368 -59.91 -16.71 -10.93
C PHE A 368 -59.56 -17.91 -10.01
N THR A 369 -59.38 -17.79 -8.67
CA THR A 369 -60.06 -17.00 -7.58
C THR A 369 -59.06 -16.28 -6.65
N ASP A 370 -59.33 -15.17 -5.93
CA ASP A 370 -60.47 -14.69 -5.07
C ASP A 370 -60.42 -15.16 -3.58
N ASP A 371 -61.04 -14.35 -2.71
CA ASP A 371 -61.19 -14.38 -1.23
C ASP A 371 -59.96 -13.92 -0.37
N GLU A 372 -60.10 -13.30 0.83
CA GLU A 372 -60.72 -12.02 1.26
C GLU A 372 -60.25 -11.68 2.72
N ASP A 373 -60.66 -10.51 3.28
CA ASP A 373 -60.66 -10.09 4.73
C ASP A 373 -59.30 -9.83 5.49
N GLU A 374 -59.04 -8.60 6.00
CA GLU A 374 -59.26 -8.03 7.38
C GLU A 374 -58.01 -8.16 8.31
N ASP A 375 -57.67 -7.27 9.26
CA ASP A 375 -57.88 -5.80 9.45
C ASP A 375 -56.84 -5.26 10.50
N ASP A 376 -56.92 -3.98 10.89
CA ASP A 376 -56.01 -3.19 11.79
C ASP A 376 -55.48 -3.85 13.09
N ASP A 377 -54.27 -3.48 13.56
CA ASP A 377 -54.06 -2.72 14.82
C ASP A 377 -52.59 -2.23 15.07
N ASP A 378 -52.42 -1.29 16.01
CA ASP A 378 -51.20 -0.47 16.26
C ASP A 378 -50.24 -0.95 17.40
N ASP A 379 -48.99 -0.47 17.32
CA ASP A 379 -48.01 -0.17 18.41
C ASP A 379 -47.61 -1.19 19.53
N ASN A 380 -46.32 -1.56 19.51
CA ASN A 380 -45.36 -1.42 20.63
C ASN A 380 -45.56 -2.17 21.98
N ILE A 381 -44.78 -3.23 22.21
CA ILE A 381 -43.85 -3.35 23.37
C ILE A 381 -42.77 -4.44 23.14
N ASN A 382 -41.65 -4.33 23.86
CA ASN A 382 -40.32 -4.82 23.48
C ASN A 382 -39.91 -6.22 24.05
N ASN A 383 -38.85 -6.78 23.44
CA ASN A 383 -37.94 -7.86 23.89
C ASN A 383 -38.27 -9.35 23.64
N ASN A 384 -37.18 -10.10 23.40
CA ASN A 384 -37.02 -11.56 23.27
C ASN A 384 -37.69 -12.26 22.07
N ILE A 385 -36.96 -12.29 20.95
CA ILE A 385 -36.40 -13.53 20.35
C ILE A 385 -35.10 -13.14 19.62
N ASP A 386 -34.05 -13.93 19.76
CA ASP A 386 -32.78 -13.76 19.04
C ASP A 386 -32.75 -14.69 17.82
N ASP A 387 -33.01 -14.17 16.63
CA ASP A 387 -32.87 -14.91 15.36
C ASP A 387 -31.39 -14.94 14.93
N ASN A 388 -30.62 -15.80 15.59
CA ASN A 388 -29.21 -16.12 15.31
C ASN A 388 -28.92 -17.61 15.68
N ASN A 389 -29.87 -18.52 15.41
CA ASN A 389 -29.77 -19.94 15.79
C ASN A 389 -30.68 -20.86 14.93
N ILE A 390 -30.76 -20.61 13.62
CA ILE A 390 -31.49 -21.46 12.68
C ILE A 390 -30.59 -21.92 11.52
N ASP A 391 -29.79 -21.02 10.95
CA ASP A 391 -28.87 -21.37 9.85
C ASP A 391 -27.76 -22.33 10.33
N ASP A 392 -27.06 -22.01 11.43
CA ASP A 392 -25.97 -22.81 12.03
C ASP A 392 -26.36 -24.25 12.44
N ASN A 393 -27.65 -24.60 12.47
CA ASN A 393 -28.16 -25.89 12.94
C ASN A 393 -28.70 -26.78 11.80
N ILE A 394 -28.73 -26.24 10.57
CA ILE A 394 -29.18 -26.96 9.37
C ILE A 394 -27.99 -27.66 8.68
N ASP A 395 -26.84 -26.98 8.57
CA ASP A 395 -25.65 -27.55 7.93
C ASP A 395 -25.10 -28.76 8.71
N ASP A 396 -24.95 -28.65 10.04
CA ASP A 396 -24.51 -29.74 10.94
C ASP A 396 -25.32 -31.03 10.78
N ASN A 397 -26.64 -30.95 10.53
CA ASN A 397 -27.52 -32.12 10.39
C ASN A 397 -27.50 -32.73 8.96
N ILE A 398 -26.94 -32.03 7.97
CA ILE A 398 -26.86 -32.48 6.58
C ILE A 398 -25.57 -33.27 6.35
N ASP A 399 -24.42 -32.76 6.82
CA ASP A 399 -23.13 -33.45 6.70
C ASP A 399 -23.13 -34.80 7.44
N ASP A 400 -23.71 -34.84 8.64
CA ASP A 400 -23.84 -36.07 9.44
C ASP A 400 -24.67 -37.17 8.74
N ASN A 401 -25.61 -36.84 7.85
CA ASN A 401 -26.39 -37.84 7.10
C ASN A 401 -25.71 -38.29 5.80
N ILE A 402 -24.88 -37.43 5.21
CA ILE A 402 -24.23 -37.70 3.92
C ILE A 402 -22.97 -38.55 4.12
N ASN A 403 -22.09 -38.16 5.05
CA ASN A 403 -20.82 -38.87 5.28
C ASN A 403 -21.06 -40.32 5.72
N ASN A 404 -21.93 -40.53 6.71
CA ASN A 404 -22.27 -41.85 7.26
C ASN A 404 -22.91 -42.85 6.26
N ASN A 405 -23.35 -42.42 5.07
CA ASN A 405 -23.85 -43.33 4.02
C ASN A 405 -22.83 -43.60 2.89
N ILE A 406 -21.81 -42.74 2.78
CA ILE A 406 -20.79 -42.81 1.71
C ILE A 406 -19.58 -43.60 2.19
N ASP A 407 -19.06 -43.30 3.39
CA ASP A 407 -17.87 -43.95 3.95
C ASP A 407 -18.07 -45.47 4.10
N ASP A 408 -19.24 -45.88 4.62
CA ASP A 408 -19.63 -47.29 4.86
C ASP A 408 -19.66 -48.15 3.58
N ASN A 409 -19.82 -47.57 2.39
CA ASN A 409 -19.79 -48.31 1.12
C ASN A 409 -18.43 -48.28 0.42
N ILE A 410 -17.62 -47.25 0.68
CA ILE A 410 -16.34 -47.03 0.00
C ILE A 410 -15.21 -47.75 0.72
N ASN A 411 -15.06 -47.55 2.03
CA ASN A 411 -13.95 -48.11 2.82
C ASN A 411 -13.98 -49.65 2.78
N ASN A 412 -15.15 -50.25 3.06
CA ASN A 412 -15.41 -51.71 3.03
C ASN A 412 -15.21 -52.41 1.66
N ASN A 413 -14.83 -51.70 0.59
CA ASN A 413 -14.42 -52.30 -0.70
C ASN A 413 -12.97 -51.97 -1.09
N ILE A 414 -12.38 -50.92 -0.52
CA ILE A 414 -11.05 -50.43 -0.85
C ILE A 414 -10.00 -51.05 0.08
N ASP A 415 -10.23 -51.01 1.39
CA ASP A 415 -9.30 -51.46 2.43
C ASP A 415 -8.98 -52.96 2.24
N ASP A 416 -10.02 -53.80 2.18
CA ASP A 416 -10.01 -55.26 1.95
C ASP A 416 -9.24 -55.74 0.68
N ASN A 417 -8.87 -54.85 -0.25
CA ASN A 417 -8.10 -55.21 -1.46
C ASN A 417 -6.71 -54.55 -1.52
N ILE A 418 -6.50 -53.47 -0.78
CA ILE A 418 -5.27 -52.67 -0.85
C ILE A 418 -4.28 -53.08 0.24
N ASP A 419 -4.73 -53.23 1.49
CA ASP A 419 -3.85 -53.53 2.63
C ASP A 419 -3.13 -54.87 2.44
N ASP A 420 -3.90 -55.93 2.13
CA ASP A 420 -3.44 -57.31 1.86
C ASP A 420 -2.38 -57.42 0.74
N ASN A 421 -2.24 -56.43 -0.15
CA ASN A 421 -1.21 -56.40 -1.21
C ASN A 421 -0.02 -55.49 -0.89
N ILE A 422 -0.23 -54.48 -0.04
CA ILE A 422 0.78 -53.46 0.30
C ILE A 422 1.66 -53.93 1.47
N ASP A 423 1.08 -54.38 2.58
CA ASP A 423 1.83 -54.75 3.79
C ASP A 423 2.86 -55.86 3.51
N ASP A 424 2.44 -56.90 2.78
CA ASP A 424 3.27 -58.09 2.50
C ASP A 424 4.49 -57.78 1.62
N ASN A 425 4.42 -56.75 0.75
CA ASN A 425 5.50 -56.38 -0.16
C ASN A 425 6.38 -55.22 0.33
N ILE A 426 5.79 -54.24 1.02
CA ILE A 426 6.50 -53.00 1.37
C ILE A 426 7.30 -53.19 2.67
N ASN A 427 6.64 -53.57 3.77
CA ASN A 427 7.27 -53.65 5.09
C ASN A 427 8.49 -54.60 5.08
N ASN A 428 8.30 -55.82 4.54
CA ASN A 428 9.34 -56.85 4.42
C ASN A 428 10.53 -56.50 3.49
N ASN A 429 10.51 -55.40 2.74
CA ASN A 429 11.66 -54.93 1.93
C ASN A 429 12.22 -53.59 2.40
N ILE A 430 11.41 -52.76 3.07
CA ILE A 430 11.82 -51.44 3.53
C ILE A 430 12.48 -51.52 4.91
N ASP A 431 11.88 -52.20 5.88
CA ASP A 431 12.38 -52.26 7.26
C ASP A 431 13.81 -52.88 7.29
N ASP A 432 13.98 -54.06 6.69
CA ASP A 432 15.26 -54.78 6.52
C ASP A 432 16.36 -53.99 5.77
N ASN A 433 16.04 -52.90 5.06
CA ASN A 433 17.02 -52.03 4.41
C ASN A 433 17.19 -50.66 5.11
N ILE A 434 16.20 -50.24 5.89
CA ILE A 434 16.22 -48.95 6.60
C ILE A 434 16.92 -49.08 7.94
N ASP A 435 16.53 -50.04 8.79
CA ASP A 435 17.12 -50.18 10.14
C ASP A 435 18.65 -50.38 10.06
N ASP A 436 19.09 -51.34 9.24
CA ASP A 436 20.51 -51.69 8.97
C ASP A 436 21.35 -50.55 8.34
N ASN A 437 20.74 -49.45 7.86
CA ASN A 437 21.45 -48.28 7.33
C ASN A 437 21.23 -46.99 8.13
N ILE A 438 20.15 -46.88 8.91
CA ILE A 438 19.81 -45.68 9.66
C ILE A 438 20.40 -45.71 11.07
N ASP A 439 20.29 -46.80 11.82
CA ASP A 439 20.81 -46.85 13.20
C ASP A 439 22.33 -46.62 13.24
N ASP A 440 23.08 -47.31 12.37
CA ASP A 440 24.53 -47.18 12.18
C ASP A 440 24.98 -45.77 11.68
N ASN A 441 24.05 -44.91 11.24
CA ASN A 441 24.34 -43.52 10.85
C ASN A 441 23.75 -42.47 11.82
N ILE A 442 22.74 -42.81 12.63
CA ILE A 442 22.07 -41.87 13.53
C ILE A 442 22.79 -41.79 14.88
N ASP A 443 23.15 -42.92 15.50
CA ASP A 443 23.79 -42.91 16.82
C ASP A 443 25.16 -42.20 16.79
N ASP A 444 25.93 -42.37 15.71
CA ASP A 444 27.23 -41.70 15.49
C ASP A 444 27.12 -40.20 15.13
N ASN A 445 25.91 -39.66 14.89
CA ASN A 445 25.69 -38.24 14.53
C ASN A 445 24.83 -37.43 15.53
N ILE A 446 24.08 -38.07 16.44
CA ILE A 446 23.19 -37.35 17.36
C ILE A 446 23.94 -36.69 18.54
N ASP A 447 24.94 -37.35 19.12
CA ASP A 447 25.50 -36.95 20.42
C ASP A 447 26.52 -35.77 20.35
N ASP A 448 27.05 -35.46 19.15
CA ASP A 448 28.12 -34.45 18.96
C ASP A 448 27.61 -33.05 18.53
N ASN A 449 26.30 -32.84 18.38
CA ASN A 449 25.70 -31.62 17.82
C ASN A 449 25.67 -30.39 18.77
N HIS A 450 26.54 -30.39 19.79
CA HIS A 450 26.76 -29.28 20.71
C HIS A 450 28.00 -28.44 20.33
N GLY A 451 27.89 -27.73 19.21
CA GLY A 451 28.94 -26.87 18.66
C GLY A 451 29.33 -25.67 19.53
N TRP A 452 30.21 -25.87 20.50
CA TRP A 452 30.89 -24.78 21.21
C TRP A 452 31.75 -23.97 20.23
N HIS A 453 31.41 -22.70 20.01
CA HIS A 453 32.22 -21.79 19.20
C HIS A 453 33.36 -21.22 20.06
N PRO A 454 34.63 -21.64 19.85
CA PRO A 454 35.70 -21.48 20.85
C PRO A 454 36.14 -20.03 21.08
N ASN A 455 35.75 -19.10 20.22
CA ASN A 455 36.25 -17.73 20.19
C ASN A 455 35.24 -16.66 20.64
N SER A 456 33.93 -16.89 20.47
CA SER A 456 32.88 -15.89 20.74
C SER A 456 32.34 -15.97 22.17
N GLY A 457 32.46 -17.14 22.81
CA GLY A 457 31.88 -17.40 24.14
C GLY A 457 30.36 -17.66 24.14
N THR A 458 29.73 -17.67 22.96
CA THR A 458 28.30 -17.97 22.75
C THR A 458 28.10 -19.47 22.43
N THR A 459 26.96 -20.04 22.80
CA THR A 459 26.57 -21.42 22.45
C THR A 459 25.42 -21.44 21.46
N GLY A 460 25.39 -22.45 20.60
CA GLY A 460 24.45 -22.55 19.49
C GLY A 460 24.28 -23.97 18.97
N VAL A 461 23.45 -24.11 17.94
CA VAL A 461 23.14 -25.36 17.26
C VAL A 461 23.50 -25.27 15.76
N GLY A 462 23.91 -26.39 15.18
CA GLY A 462 24.48 -26.47 13.83
C GLY A 462 25.98 -26.11 13.80
N TYR A 463 26.62 -26.36 12.67
CA TYR A 463 28.09 -26.23 12.52
C TYR A 463 28.54 -25.02 11.70
N GLY A 464 27.61 -24.28 11.08
CA GLY A 464 27.92 -23.13 10.23
C GLY A 464 28.76 -23.46 9.00
N PRO A 465 29.16 -22.43 8.22
CA PRO A 465 30.02 -22.61 7.05
C PRO A 465 31.46 -22.86 7.51
N GLN A 466 32.00 -24.04 7.22
CA GLN A 466 33.40 -24.41 7.47
C GLN A 466 34.40 -23.73 6.49
N ILE A 467 34.15 -22.46 6.19
CA ILE A 467 34.96 -21.58 5.33
C ILE A 467 35.49 -20.49 6.24
N VAL A 468 36.80 -20.23 6.23
CA VAL A 468 37.40 -19.12 7.00
C VAL A 468 37.77 -18.00 6.03
N SER A 469 37.40 -16.77 6.36
CA SER A 469 37.73 -15.60 5.54
C SER A 469 39.24 -15.38 5.47
N THR A 470 39.73 -15.17 4.24
CA THR A 470 41.11 -14.78 3.96
C THR A 470 41.29 -13.27 3.78
N SER A 471 40.24 -12.48 4.00
CA SER A 471 40.33 -11.01 3.94
C SER A 471 41.21 -10.47 5.07
N PRO A 472 42.00 -9.41 4.83
CA PRO A 472 42.77 -8.76 5.89
C PRO A 472 41.90 -7.91 6.84
N GLY A 473 40.65 -7.62 6.46
CA GLY A 473 39.70 -6.83 7.23
C GLY A 473 38.33 -7.52 7.34
N LEU A 474 37.40 -6.86 8.04
CA LEU A 474 36.07 -7.38 8.32
C LEU A 474 35.10 -6.98 7.19
N ASP A 475 34.77 -7.93 6.31
CA ASP A 475 33.97 -7.66 5.10
C ASP A 475 32.46 -7.51 5.45
N VAL A 476 31.99 -6.27 5.54
CA VAL A 476 30.62 -5.89 5.94
C VAL A 476 29.70 -5.72 4.74
N ILE A 477 28.54 -6.37 4.82
CA ILE A 477 27.41 -6.28 3.88
C ILE A 477 26.48 -5.12 4.28
N ALA A 478 26.10 -5.07 5.56
CA ALA A 478 25.16 -4.10 6.14
C ALA A 478 25.49 -3.74 7.60
N GLY A 479 24.90 -2.65 8.09
CA GLY A 479 25.25 -2.03 9.36
C GLY A 479 26.39 -1.00 9.25
N PRO A 480 27.02 -0.58 10.37
CA PRO A 480 26.46 -0.69 11.71
C PRO A 480 25.05 -0.11 11.80
N LEU A 481 24.20 -0.78 12.59
CA LEU A 481 22.87 -0.32 13.01
C LEU A 481 22.86 -0.23 14.53
N LEU A 482 22.34 0.85 15.10
CA LEU A 482 22.27 1.10 16.54
C LEU A 482 20.84 0.89 17.05
N ASN A 483 20.65 0.07 18.08
CA ASN A 483 19.37 -0.21 18.74
C ASN A 483 19.43 0.16 20.22
N TYR A 484 18.35 0.69 20.78
CA TYR A 484 18.22 0.97 22.21
C TYR A 484 17.42 -0.11 22.92
N ARG A 485 17.95 -0.63 24.04
CA ARG A 485 17.32 -1.71 24.82
C ARG A 485 16.59 -1.15 26.05
N ARG A 486 17.32 -0.50 26.96
CA ARG A 486 16.77 0.07 28.21
C ARG A 486 17.77 0.95 28.96
N THR A 487 17.30 1.63 29.99
CA THR A 487 18.14 2.21 31.05
C THR A 487 18.01 1.34 32.31
N SER A 488 19.07 1.16 33.10
CA SER A 488 18.95 0.54 34.43
C SER A 488 19.93 1.12 35.45
N THR A 489 19.57 1.10 36.73
CA THR A 489 20.43 1.56 37.83
C THR A 489 20.96 0.37 38.61
N GLN A 490 22.27 0.16 38.62
CA GLN A 490 22.93 -0.98 39.27
C GLN A 490 24.16 -0.50 40.05
N GLY A 491 24.31 -0.94 41.30
CA GLY A 491 25.44 -0.52 42.17
C GLY A 491 25.51 1.00 42.48
N GLY A 492 24.51 1.79 42.07
CA GLY A 492 24.51 3.25 42.18
C GLY A 492 24.94 3.98 40.90
N GLU A 493 25.39 3.28 39.85
CA GLU A 493 25.58 3.84 38.51
C GLU A 493 24.33 3.57 37.66
N THR A 494 23.92 4.55 36.83
CA THR A 494 22.81 4.37 35.88
C THR A 494 23.38 4.20 34.48
N LEU A 495 23.07 3.06 33.87
CA LEU A 495 23.59 2.64 32.57
C LEU A 495 22.50 2.76 31.50
N TRP A 496 22.89 3.32 30.36
CA TRP A 496 22.21 3.18 29.09
C TRP A 496 22.67 1.86 28.46
N HIS A 497 21.71 1.02 28.06
CA HIS A 497 21.95 -0.25 27.40
C HIS A 497 21.39 -0.19 25.97
N GLY A 498 22.23 -0.49 25.00
CA GLY A 498 21.86 -0.68 23.60
C GLY A 498 22.64 -1.82 22.97
N SER A 499 22.51 -1.97 21.66
CA SER A 499 23.37 -2.86 20.89
C SER A 499 23.63 -2.33 19.48
N ILE A 500 24.78 -2.70 18.94
CA ILE A 500 25.14 -2.44 17.53
C ILE A 500 25.14 -3.76 16.77
N LEU A 501 24.55 -3.78 15.58
CA LEU A 501 24.56 -4.91 14.66
C LEU A 501 25.39 -4.61 13.41
N ILE A 502 26.20 -5.57 12.99
CA ILE A 502 26.76 -5.64 11.63
C ILE A 502 26.41 -6.98 11.00
N VAL A 503 26.30 -6.98 9.67
CA VAL A 503 26.17 -8.19 8.85
C VAL A 503 27.42 -8.31 8.00
N THR A 504 28.10 -9.46 8.05
CA THR A 504 29.33 -9.73 7.30
C THR A 504 29.12 -10.86 6.30
N THR A 505 30.11 -11.07 5.42
CA THR A 505 30.28 -12.38 4.76
C THR A 505 30.51 -13.48 5.84
N PRO A 506 30.32 -14.77 5.52
CA PRO A 506 30.55 -15.84 6.48
C PRO A 506 32.06 -16.07 6.70
N GLY A 507 32.40 -16.81 7.75
CA GLY A 507 33.77 -17.23 8.04
C GLY A 507 34.67 -16.14 8.61
N GLN A 508 34.11 -14.96 8.93
CA GLN A 508 34.88 -13.87 9.53
C GLN A 508 35.32 -14.20 10.95
N LYS A 509 36.50 -13.74 11.32
CA LYS A 509 37.02 -13.87 12.68
C LYS A 509 36.24 -12.97 13.63
N ASP A 510 36.04 -13.47 14.84
CA ASP A 510 35.29 -12.86 15.94
C ASP A 510 35.61 -11.37 16.10
N PRO A 511 34.71 -10.48 15.62
CA PRO A 511 35.02 -9.07 15.46
C PRO A 511 35.06 -8.35 16.82
N GLY A 512 35.89 -7.31 16.89
CA GLY A 512 36.05 -6.46 18.06
C GLY A 512 35.63 -5.02 17.75
N MET A 513 34.85 -4.44 18.66
CA MET A 513 34.49 -3.03 18.65
C MET A 513 35.11 -2.33 19.86
N ILE A 514 35.47 -1.05 19.73
CA ILE A 514 35.87 -0.18 20.84
C ILE A 514 34.77 0.85 21.04
N VAL A 515 34.44 1.19 22.29
CA VAL A 515 33.53 2.28 22.65
C VAL A 515 34.25 3.25 23.59
N ALA A 516 34.18 4.55 23.30
CA ALA A 516 34.90 5.59 24.02
C ALA A 516 34.07 6.88 24.23
N PRO A 517 34.30 7.63 25.32
CA PRO A 517 33.75 8.97 25.49
C PRO A 517 34.16 9.93 24.36
N ALA A 518 33.21 10.69 23.82
CA ALA A 518 33.44 11.67 22.75
C ALA A 518 33.13 13.12 23.17
N GLY A 519 33.03 13.40 24.48
CA GLY A 519 32.77 14.72 25.04
C GLY A 519 31.28 15.03 25.31
N PRO A 520 30.96 16.21 25.85
CA PRO A 520 29.58 16.66 26.00
C PRO A 520 28.98 16.98 24.62
N VAL A 521 27.65 16.88 24.48
CA VAL A 521 26.94 17.36 23.28
C VAL A 521 27.01 18.88 23.19
N ASP A 522 26.84 19.58 24.32
CA ASP A 522 27.04 21.02 24.44
C ASP A 522 28.53 21.33 24.69
N ALA A 523 29.19 21.87 23.67
CA ALA A 523 30.59 22.28 23.75
C ALA A 523 30.86 23.42 24.76
N SER A 524 29.83 24.15 25.20
CA SER A 524 29.97 25.20 26.22
C SER A 524 30.08 24.66 27.65
N ALA A 525 29.77 23.37 27.88
CA ALA A 525 29.92 22.70 29.17
C ALA A 525 31.39 22.60 29.66
N GLY A 526 32.36 22.84 28.79
CA GLY A 526 33.78 22.92 29.14
C GLY A 526 34.43 21.57 29.49
N ASN A 527 35.44 21.60 30.36
CA ASN A 527 36.18 20.40 30.77
C ASN A 527 35.37 19.55 31.75
N VAL A 528 34.51 18.69 31.21
CA VAL A 528 33.75 17.66 31.95
C VAL A 528 34.52 16.35 32.07
N SER A 529 34.37 15.65 33.21
CA SER A 529 34.92 14.30 33.42
C SER A 529 33.81 13.25 33.28
N PHE A 530 34.09 12.20 32.52
CA PHE A 530 33.23 11.01 32.42
C PHE A 530 33.46 10.06 33.61
N SER A 531 32.43 9.36 34.09
CA SER A 531 32.57 8.30 35.11
C SER A 531 33.45 7.14 34.64
N ARG A 532 33.39 6.80 33.35
CA ARG A 532 34.26 5.83 32.68
C ARG A 532 35.05 6.54 31.55
N PRO A 533 36.25 7.09 31.83
CA PRO A 533 37.00 7.90 30.85
C PRO A 533 37.89 7.06 29.91
N GLN A 534 37.92 5.74 30.04
CA GLN A 534 38.77 4.85 29.24
C GLN A 534 37.98 4.13 28.14
N PRO A 535 38.53 3.96 26.93
CA PRO A 535 37.93 3.12 25.91
C PRO A 535 37.72 1.68 26.40
N THR A 536 36.56 1.11 26.08
CA THR A 536 36.18 -0.27 26.44
C THR A 536 36.14 -1.11 25.16
N ARG A 537 36.80 -2.27 25.14
CA ARG A 537 36.70 -3.24 24.03
C ARG A 537 35.51 -4.17 24.28
N ILE A 538 34.70 -4.39 23.24
CA ILE A 538 33.48 -5.19 23.23
C ILE A 538 33.66 -6.26 22.16
N ALA A 539 33.35 -7.52 22.50
CA ALA A 539 33.39 -8.63 21.56
C ALA A 539 32.06 -8.73 20.78
N GLY A 540 32.11 -9.24 19.55
CA GLY A 540 30.94 -9.57 18.76
C GLY A 540 30.32 -10.90 19.18
N GLU A 541 29.09 -10.88 19.64
CA GLU A 541 28.22 -12.05 19.81
C GLU A 541 27.68 -12.45 18.43
N LYS A 542 27.99 -13.66 17.96
CA LYS A 542 27.37 -14.21 16.75
C LYS A 542 25.93 -14.57 17.08
N LEU A 543 24.97 -14.09 16.28
CA LEU A 543 23.54 -14.42 16.43
C LEU A 543 23.10 -15.55 15.50
N TYR A 544 23.54 -15.46 14.24
CA TYR A 544 23.15 -16.34 13.14
C TYR A 544 24.25 -16.32 12.07
N GLU A 545 24.54 -17.46 11.47
CA GLU A 545 25.42 -17.55 10.30
C GLU A 545 24.96 -18.65 9.35
N ASP A 546 24.89 -18.35 8.06
CA ASP A 546 24.56 -19.28 6.98
C ASP A 546 25.62 -19.18 5.85
N PRO A 547 25.57 -20.04 4.80
CA PRO A 547 26.57 -20.06 3.73
C PRO A 547 26.79 -18.76 2.94
N LYS A 548 25.99 -17.70 3.16
CA LYS A 548 26.11 -16.39 2.50
C LYS A 548 26.42 -15.22 3.43
N ARG A 549 26.16 -15.32 4.74
CA ARG A 549 26.09 -14.17 5.66
C ARG A 549 26.23 -14.56 7.14
N ALA A 550 26.84 -13.69 7.93
CA ALA A 550 26.90 -13.79 9.39
C ALA A 550 26.41 -12.51 10.07
N PHE A 551 25.68 -12.64 11.17
CA PHE A 551 25.11 -11.55 11.96
C PHE A 551 25.83 -11.44 13.31
N TRP A 552 26.40 -10.26 13.60
CA TRP A 552 27.18 -10.01 14.81
C TRP A 552 26.62 -8.83 15.59
N ARG A 553 26.38 -9.06 16.88
CA ARG A 553 25.85 -8.09 17.85
C ARG A 553 26.93 -7.66 18.83
N PHE A 554 26.94 -6.39 19.20
CA PHE A 554 27.81 -5.84 20.24
C PHE A 554 26.93 -5.17 21.29
N ILE A 555 26.95 -5.65 22.53
CA ILE A 555 26.20 -5.04 23.64
C ILE A 555 26.93 -3.79 24.12
N VAL A 556 26.23 -2.65 24.14
CA VAL A 556 26.80 -1.33 24.45
C VAL A 556 26.21 -0.80 25.75
N ASP A 557 26.98 -0.93 26.83
CA ASP A 557 26.66 -0.46 28.18
C ASP A 557 27.47 0.80 28.52
N VAL A 558 26.84 1.97 28.44
CA VAL A 558 27.49 3.27 28.73
C VAL A 558 26.80 4.01 29.88
N PRO A 559 27.55 4.57 30.85
CA PRO A 559 26.96 5.28 31.98
C PRO A 559 26.42 6.66 31.58
N LEU A 560 25.21 6.97 32.06
CA LEU A 560 24.62 8.31 31.93
C LEU A 560 25.41 9.31 32.79
N GLN A 561 25.69 10.49 32.24
CA GLN A 561 26.51 11.52 32.88
C GLN A 561 25.65 12.64 33.48
N GLN A 562 26.26 13.54 34.26
CA GLN A 562 25.59 14.76 34.76
C GLN A 562 25.28 15.78 33.65
N PHE A 563 25.88 15.58 32.46
CA PHE A 563 25.73 16.36 31.24
C PHE A 563 25.26 15.44 30.10
N GLU A 564 24.71 16.01 29.04
CA GLU A 564 24.34 15.27 27.83
C GLU A 564 25.62 14.89 27.06
N ALA A 565 25.80 13.61 26.72
CA ALA A 565 27.11 13.08 26.36
C ALA A 565 27.13 12.41 24.98
N ARG A 566 28.20 12.63 24.21
CA ARG A 566 28.51 11.87 23.00
C ARG A 566 29.40 10.68 23.35
N TRP A 567 29.13 9.55 22.69
CA TRP A 567 29.98 8.36 22.69
C TRP A 567 30.35 8.00 21.26
N GLN A 568 31.61 7.63 21.04
CA GLN A 568 32.10 7.09 19.78
C GLN A 568 32.23 5.57 19.90
N TYR A 569 31.99 4.86 18.80
CA TYR A 569 32.39 3.48 18.62
C TYR A 569 33.34 3.35 17.41
N GLU A 570 34.11 2.26 17.36
CA GLU A 570 35.08 2.01 16.30
C GLU A 570 35.26 0.50 16.08
N PHE A 571 35.29 0.05 14.81
CA PHE A 571 35.55 -1.34 14.44
C PHE A 571 36.97 -1.52 13.91
N GLN A 572 37.61 -2.63 14.28
CA GLN A 572 38.94 -2.96 13.77
C GLN A 572 38.83 -3.42 12.31
N ASP A 573 39.48 -2.68 11.39
CA ASP A 573 39.66 -3.00 9.97
C ASP A 573 38.36 -3.30 9.19
N LEU A 574 37.28 -2.54 9.43
CA LEU A 574 35.98 -2.68 8.75
C LEU A 574 36.06 -2.27 7.27
N VAL A 575 35.63 -3.15 6.35
CA VAL A 575 35.60 -2.92 4.90
C VAL A 575 34.21 -3.24 4.35
N TYR A 576 33.54 -2.32 3.66
CA TYR A 576 32.29 -2.66 2.98
C TYR A 576 32.54 -3.48 1.71
N VAL A 577 31.81 -4.59 1.55
CA VAL A 577 31.84 -5.45 0.35
C VAL A 577 31.50 -4.63 -0.90
N ASP A 578 30.45 -3.81 -0.80
CA ASP A 578 30.15 -2.76 -1.76
C ASP A 578 31.06 -1.55 -1.51
N ARG A 579 32.12 -1.44 -2.32
CA ARG A 579 33.13 -0.39 -2.25
C ARG A 579 32.62 1.02 -2.61
N THR A 580 31.37 1.17 -3.03
CA THR A 580 30.75 2.50 -3.20
C THR A 580 30.23 3.07 -1.87
N LYS A 581 30.05 2.23 -0.85
CA LYS A 581 29.64 2.64 0.50
C LYS A 581 30.81 3.28 1.25
N ALA A 582 30.91 4.61 1.17
CA ALA A 582 31.75 5.39 2.07
C ALA A 582 31.34 5.19 3.54
N GLU A 583 32.32 5.29 4.44
CA GLU A 583 32.18 5.16 5.90
C GLU A 583 30.94 5.90 6.46
N LYS A 584 30.34 5.29 7.48
CA LYS A 584 29.24 5.89 8.26
C LYS A 584 29.82 6.55 9.51
N PRO A 585 29.22 7.64 10.03
CA PRO A 585 29.62 8.18 11.32
C PRO A 585 29.36 7.15 12.44
N GLN A 586 30.34 6.92 13.29
CA GLN A 586 30.28 5.92 14.37
C GLN A 586 30.20 6.59 15.75
N HIS A 587 29.19 7.44 15.95
CA HIS A 587 28.98 8.13 17.23
C HIS A 587 27.50 8.41 17.49
N PHE A 588 27.11 8.38 18.77
CA PHE A 588 25.73 8.59 19.23
C PHE A 588 25.68 9.50 20.46
N ALA A 589 24.48 10.01 20.78
CA ALA A 589 24.24 10.86 21.95
C ALA A 589 23.37 10.14 22.99
N VAL A 590 23.72 10.28 24.28
CA VAL A 590 22.91 9.81 25.41
C VAL A 590 22.50 10.98 26.31
N PRO A 591 21.28 10.96 26.88
CA PRO A 591 20.79 12.03 27.74
C PRO A 591 21.63 12.14 29.02
N SER A 592 21.56 13.29 29.69
CA SER A 592 22.02 13.39 31.08
C SER A 592 21.08 12.65 32.04
N LEU A 593 21.58 12.35 33.24
CA LEU A 593 20.82 11.74 34.34
C LEU A 593 19.51 12.48 34.73
N HIS A 594 19.39 13.77 34.41
CA HIS A 594 18.28 14.64 34.83
C HIS A 594 17.29 14.97 33.70
N GLN A 595 17.47 14.36 32.53
CA GLN A 595 16.87 14.73 31.26
C GLN A 595 16.20 13.52 30.61
N SER A 596 15.05 13.73 29.96
CA SER A 596 14.40 12.69 29.16
C SER A 596 14.94 12.65 27.73
N MET A 597 14.78 11.51 27.05
CA MET A 597 15.27 11.36 25.68
C MET A 597 14.55 12.32 24.73
N ARG A 598 15.28 12.78 23.71
CA ARG A 598 14.69 13.47 22.56
C ARG A 598 14.37 12.41 21.52
N ILE A 599 13.09 12.27 21.24
CA ILE A 599 12.51 11.24 20.39
C ILE A 599 12.33 11.83 19.00
N MET A 600 12.85 11.13 17.99
CA MET A 600 12.33 11.19 16.64
C MET A 600 11.32 10.06 16.48
N PHE A 601 10.20 10.27 15.80
CA PHE A 601 9.21 9.23 15.53
C PHE A 601 8.78 9.27 14.05
N HIS A 602 8.72 8.11 13.41
CA HIS A 602 8.15 7.93 12.08
C HIS A 602 7.30 6.67 12.06
N SER A 603 6.20 6.66 11.30
CA SER A 603 5.42 5.45 11.03
C SER A 603 6.18 4.55 10.04
N CYS A 604 6.13 4.91 8.76
CA CYS A 604 6.49 4.00 7.66
C CYS A 604 7.78 4.42 6.92
N ASN A 605 8.62 3.46 6.53
CA ASN A 605 9.90 3.65 5.81
C ASN A 605 10.06 2.65 4.64
N GLY A 606 9.12 2.66 3.70
CA GLY A 606 9.29 1.99 2.41
C GLY A 606 8.62 2.72 1.24
N PHE A 607 8.41 2.01 0.14
CA PHE A 607 7.60 2.46 -0.99
C PHE A 607 6.64 1.33 -1.37
N SER A 608 5.34 1.58 -1.40
CA SER A 608 4.37 0.60 -1.88
C SER A 608 4.67 0.19 -3.32
N VAL A 609 4.33 -1.05 -3.68
CA VAL A 609 4.57 -1.63 -5.02
C VAL A 609 4.06 -0.70 -6.14
N GLY A 610 4.80 -0.65 -7.25
CA GLY A 610 4.48 0.17 -8.42
C GLY A 610 4.74 1.68 -8.25
N THR A 611 5.39 2.13 -7.17
CA THR A 611 5.72 3.55 -6.97
C THR A 611 7.01 3.95 -7.69
N ASP A 612 6.96 5.02 -8.49
CA ASP A 612 8.13 5.64 -9.12
C ASP A 612 9.01 6.33 -8.05
N VAL A 613 10.09 5.65 -7.65
CA VAL A 613 11.01 6.11 -6.60
C VAL A 613 11.75 7.40 -6.99
N ASP A 614 12.01 7.63 -8.28
CA ASP A 614 12.73 8.82 -8.76
C ASP A 614 11.83 10.06 -8.72
N ALA A 615 10.53 9.91 -9.06
CA ALA A 615 9.53 10.97 -8.91
C ALA A 615 9.32 11.43 -7.45
N TRP A 616 9.61 10.55 -6.48
CA TRP A 616 9.58 10.86 -5.04
C TRP A 616 10.95 11.23 -4.45
N SER A 617 11.98 11.46 -5.26
CA SER A 617 13.35 11.78 -4.82
C SER A 617 13.98 10.73 -3.88
N GLY A 618 13.47 9.50 -3.86
CA GLY A 618 13.86 8.48 -2.89
C GLY A 618 13.57 8.88 -1.42
N PRO A 619 14.36 8.38 -0.46
CA PRO A 619 14.15 8.62 0.98
C PRO A 619 14.68 9.99 1.45
N ALA A 620 14.34 11.06 0.71
CA ALA A 620 14.93 12.40 0.85
C ALA A 620 14.74 13.03 2.25
N LEU A 621 13.63 12.76 2.94
CA LEU A 621 13.32 13.39 4.23
C LEU A 621 14.29 13.01 5.37
N TRP A 622 15.00 11.88 5.24
CA TRP A 622 16.07 11.53 6.18
C TRP A 622 17.25 12.52 6.16
N ASN A 623 17.39 13.34 5.11
CA ASN A 623 18.33 14.48 5.13
C ASN A 623 17.90 15.55 6.13
N ASP A 624 16.59 15.78 6.34
CA ASP A 624 16.10 16.70 7.36
C ASP A 624 16.29 16.14 8.78
N VAL A 625 16.03 14.84 8.96
CA VAL A 625 16.33 14.13 10.22
C VAL A 625 17.81 14.29 10.60
N LEU A 626 18.73 14.14 9.64
CA LEU A 626 20.17 14.35 9.87
C LEU A 626 20.51 15.82 10.18
N ARG A 627 19.96 16.80 9.45
CA ARG A 627 20.14 18.24 9.75
C ARG A 627 19.61 18.63 11.13
N MET A 628 18.50 18.04 11.57
CA MET A 628 17.95 18.28 12.91
C MET A 628 18.81 17.61 13.99
N HIS A 629 19.27 16.38 13.76
CA HIS A 629 20.20 15.69 14.66
C HIS A 629 21.55 16.41 14.80
N GLU A 630 22.08 17.00 13.72
CA GLU A 630 23.33 17.77 13.75
C GLU A 630 23.19 19.01 14.66
N GLN A 631 22.08 19.74 14.54
CA GLN A 631 21.79 20.92 15.36
C GLN A 631 21.47 20.57 16.82
N ARG A 632 20.68 19.52 17.06
CA ARG A 632 20.29 19.05 18.40
C ARG A 632 20.02 17.53 18.37
N PRO A 633 20.98 16.67 18.76
CA PRO A 633 20.91 15.23 18.58
C PRO A 633 19.61 14.58 19.08
N PHE A 634 19.06 13.66 18.30
CA PHE A 634 18.07 12.70 18.81
C PHE A 634 18.78 11.65 19.68
N HIS A 635 18.16 11.29 20.80
CA HIS A 635 18.66 10.23 21.70
C HIS A 635 18.11 8.85 21.32
N VAL A 636 16.95 8.83 20.68
CA VAL A 636 16.26 7.63 20.18
C VAL A 636 15.42 8.01 18.95
N MET A 637 15.29 7.09 18.00
CA MET A 637 14.24 7.13 16.98
C MET A 637 13.29 5.95 17.21
N ILE A 638 12.00 6.19 17.09
CA ILE A 638 10.95 5.19 17.26
C ILE A 638 10.35 4.90 15.89
N GLY A 639 10.48 3.66 15.44
CA GLY A 639 9.81 3.14 14.25
C GLY A 639 8.40 2.71 14.62
N GLY A 640 7.41 3.19 13.86
CA GLY A 640 6.00 3.13 14.27
C GLY A 640 5.22 1.92 13.79
N GLY A 641 5.77 1.18 12.83
CA GLY A 641 5.16 -0.01 12.23
C GLY A 641 6.01 -0.53 11.08
N ASP A 642 5.76 -0.03 9.88
CA ASP A 642 6.44 -0.44 8.63
C ASP A 642 7.90 0.10 8.57
N GLN A 643 8.86 -0.56 9.21
CA GLN A 643 10.27 -0.15 9.07
C GLN A 643 10.83 -0.52 7.68
N ILE A 644 10.34 -1.62 7.09
CA ILE A 644 10.61 -2.03 5.71
C ILE A 644 9.34 -2.61 5.09
N TYR A 645 9.03 -2.22 3.85
CA TYR A 645 7.92 -2.80 3.08
C TYR A 645 8.42 -4.06 2.37
N ASN A 646 7.90 -5.23 2.75
CA ASN A 646 8.24 -6.54 2.17
C ASN A 646 7.18 -7.07 1.19
N ASP A 647 6.10 -6.32 0.95
CA ASP A 647 4.92 -6.75 0.18
C ASP A 647 5.23 -7.20 -1.25
N GLY A 648 6.31 -6.68 -1.86
CA GLY A 648 6.78 -7.11 -3.17
C GLY A 648 7.03 -8.63 -3.26
N VAL A 649 7.24 -9.31 -2.13
CA VAL A 649 7.33 -10.77 -2.05
C VAL A 649 6.17 -11.48 -2.75
N ARG A 650 4.97 -10.86 -2.79
CA ARG A 650 3.74 -11.36 -3.44
C ARG A 650 3.54 -10.93 -4.90
N VAL A 651 4.32 -9.96 -5.42
CA VAL A 651 4.12 -9.36 -6.76
C VAL A 651 5.29 -9.58 -7.71
N ASP A 652 6.51 -9.33 -7.24
CA ASP A 652 7.77 -9.51 -7.99
C ASP A 652 8.75 -10.49 -7.32
N GLY A 653 8.51 -10.86 -6.06
CA GLY A 653 9.25 -11.89 -5.33
C GLY A 653 8.68 -13.33 -5.44
N PRO A 654 9.17 -14.25 -4.60
CA PRO A 654 8.93 -15.70 -4.73
C PRO A 654 7.48 -16.16 -4.65
N LEU A 655 6.62 -15.47 -3.88
CA LEU A 655 5.23 -15.88 -3.67
C LEU A 655 4.33 -15.54 -4.86
N LYS A 656 4.81 -14.81 -5.87
CA LYS A 656 4.07 -14.43 -7.08
C LYS A 656 3.33 -15.60 -7.74
N ALA A 657 3.98 -16.77 -7.83
CA ALA A 657 3.38 -17.95 -8.46
C ALA A 657 2.17 -18.48 -7.68
N TRP A 658 2.20 -18.36 -6.34
CA TRP A 658 1.10 -18.70 -5.45
C TRP A 658 -0.01 -17.63 -5.46
N THR A 659 0.37 -16.34 -5.44
CA THR A 659 -0.58 -15.22 -5.55
C THR A 659 -1.42 -15.29 -6.82
N ALA A 660 -0.82 -15.74 -7.93
CA ALA A 660 -1.48 -15.92 -9.22
C ALA A 660 -2.48 -17.10 -9.30
N ILE A 661 -2.59 -17.95 -8.28
CA ILE A 661 -3.53 -19.09 -8.29
C ILE A 661 -4.98 -18.57 -8.15
N SER A 662 -5.73 -18.65 -9.24
CA SER A 662 -7.11 -18.12 -9.35
C SER A 662 -8.17 -18.89 -8.55
N ASN A 663 -7.92 -20.17 -8.26
CA ASN A 663 -8.79 -21.04 -7.49
C ASN A 663 -8.48 -20.93 -5.98
N PRO A 664 -9.44 -20.49 -5.13
CA PRO A 664 -9.17 -20.25 -3.70
C PRO A 664 -8.71 -21.49 -2.93
N HIS A 665 -9.27 -22.67 -3.22
CA HIS A 665 -8.91 -23.92 -2.55
C HIS A 665 -7.47 -24.33 -2.93
N LYS A 666 -7.15 -24.43 -4.23
CA LYS A 666 -5.78 -24.75 -4.69
C LYS A 666 -4.70 -23.78 -4.18
N ARG A 667 -5.08 -22.53 -3.87
CA ARG A 667 -4.17 -21.53 -3.28
C ARG A 667 -4.05 -21.68 -1.76
N ARG A 668 -5.15 -21.96 -1.06
CA ARG A 668 -5.17 -22.28 0.38
C ARG A 668 -4.40 -23.58 0.68
N ASP A 669 -4.58 -24.59 -0.16
CA ASP A 669 -4.01 -25.93 0.01
C ASP A 669 -2.61 -26.05 -0.62
N TYR A 670 -1.99 -24.91 -0.98
CA TYR A 670 -0.67 -24.85 -1.59
C TYR A 670 0.45 -25.02 -0.55
N ALA A 671 1.35 -25.96 -0.80
CA ALA A 671 2.46 -26.26 0.10
C ALA A 671 3.52 -25.14 0.15
N PHE A 672 4.10 -24.92 1.32
CA PHE A 672 5.22 -23.99 1.53
C PHE A 672 6.47 -24.81 1.86
N GLY A 673 7.03 -25.43 0.83
CA GLY A 673 8.19 -26.30 0.95
C GLY A 673 9.51 -25.53 1.09
N GLU A 674 10.58 -26.26 1.37
CA GLU A 674 11.89 -25.71 1.78
C GLU A 674 12.51 -24.81 0.70
N GLN A 675 12.31 -25.12 -0.58
CA GLN A 675 12.74 -24.24 -1.68
C GLN A 675 12.03 -22.88 -1.63
N MET A 676 10.70 -22.85 -1.48
CA MET A 676 9.94 -21.60 -1.39
C MET A 676 10.28 -20.82 -0.12
N ARG A 677 10.50 -21.52 1.01
CA ARG A 677 10.99 -20.95 2.26
C ARG A 677 12.35 -20.29 2.06
N ALA A 678 13.32 -20.99 1.44
CA ALA A 678 14.66 -20.49 1.17
C ALA A 678 14.70 -19.30 0.20
N ASP A 679 13.84 -19.30 -0.83
CA ASP A 679 13.70 -18.17 -1.75
C ASP A 679 13.10 -16.94 -1.04
N CYS A 680 12.14 -17.13 -0.13
CA CYS A 680 11.63 -16.05 0.73
C CYS A 680 12.69 -15.54 1.70
N ASP A 681 13.47 -16.44 2.31
CA ASP A 681 14.62 -16.14 3.17
C ASP A 681 15.61 -15.18 2.45
N GLU A 682 15.89 -15.49 1.19
CA GLU A 682 16.78 -14.69 0.34
C GLU A 682 16.17 -13.36 -0.10
N TYR A 683 14.87 -13.32 -0.43
CA TYR A 683 14.16 -12.08 -0.74
C TYR A 683 14.22 -11.10 0.44
N TYR A 684 13.86 -11.57 1.64
CA TYR A 684 13.81 -10.77 2.86
C TYR A 684 15.19 -10.22 3.20
N PHE A 685 16.23 -11.06 3.22
CA PHE A 685 17.59 -10.60 3.46
C PHE A 685 18.01 -9.49 2.51
N ASN A 686 17.78 -9.66 1.20
CA ASN A 686 18.21 -8.68 0.21
C ASN A 686 17.41 -7.37 0.30
N ASN A 687 16.12 -7.40 0.65
CA ASN A 687 15.34 -6.18 0.91
C ASN A 687 15.78 -5.47 2.20
N TYR A 688 16.05 -6.21 3.27
CA TYR A 688 16.60 -5.67 4.52
C TYR A 688 17.99 -5.03 4.31
N VAL A 689 18.91 -5.70 3.60
CA VAL A 689 20.23 -5.16 3.24
C VAL A 689 20.13 -3.94 2.33
N ARG A 690 19.17 -3.90 1.41
CA ARG A 690 18.89 -2.75 0.54
C ARG A 690 18.51 -1.53 1.38
N TRP A 691 17.46 -1.63 2.20
CA TRP A 691 16.96 -0.50 2.98
C TRP A 691 17.93 -0.04 4.07
N TYR A 692 18.39 -0.94 4.95
CA TYR A 692 19.41 -0.60 5.97
C TYR A 692 20.80 -0.28 5.40
N GLY A 693 21.01 -0.49 4.09
CA GLY A 693 22.15 0.01 3.32
C GLY A 693 21.95 1.39 2.70
N GLN A 694 20.71 1.79 2.41
CA GLN A 694 20.38 2.99 1.62
C GLN A 694 20.56 4.30 2.40
N LYS A 695 21.38 5.23 1.87
CA LYS A 695 21.52 6.58 2.41
C LYS A 695 20.28 7.42 2.01
N PRO A 696 19.77 8.33 2.88
CA PRO A 696 20.37 8.78 4.14
C PRO A 696 20.00 7.93 5.38
N PHE A 697 18.95 7.09 5.30
CA PHE A 697 18.48 6.25 6.41
C PHE A 697 19.59 5.40 7.06
N SER A 698 20.46 4.80 6.25
CA SER A 698 21.59 3.99 6.74
C SER A 698 22.68 4.78 7.45
N THR A 699 22.74 6.11 7.27
CA THR A 699 23.57 7.03 8.06
C THR A 699 22.92 7.31 9.42
N ALA A 700 21.61 7.59 9.45
CA ALA A 700 20.87 7.86 10.68
C ALA A 700 20.94 6.68 11.67
N ASN A 701 20.81 5.45 11.17
CA ASN A 701 20.97 4.21 11.94
C ASN A 701 22.39 4.00 12.52
N GLY A 702 23.41 4.74 12.05
CA GLY A 702 24.74 4.72 12.66
C GLY A 702 24.89 5.64 13.88
N GLN A 703 23.95 6.56 14.10
CA GLN A 703 24.07 7.67 15.05
C GLN A 703 22.88 7.81 16.02
N ILE A 704 21.70 7.36 15.60
CA ILE A 704 20.46 7.38 16.37
C ILE A 704 20.07 5.94 16.67
N ALA A 705 19.81 5.63 17.94
CA ALA A 705 19.37 4.30 18.33
C ALA A 705 17.90 4.10 17.97
N GLN A 706 17.57 3.05 17.21
CA GLN A 706 16.19 2.68 16.90
C GLN A 706 15.49 2.00 18.10
N VAL A 707 14.15 2.04 18.12
CA VAL A 707 13.24 1.19 18.92
C VAL A 707 12.01 0.94 18.05
N ASN A 708 11.73 -0.31 17.76
CA ASN A 708 10.82 -0.73 16.70
C ASN A 708 9.76 -1.70 17.26
N ILE A 709 8.59 -1.77 16.62
CA ILE A 709 7.60 -2.84 16.82
C ILE A 709 7.35 -3.56 15.49
N TRP A 710 6.72 -4.74 15.53
CA TRP A 710 6.45 -5.52 14.33
C TRP A 710 5.11 -5.14 13.72
N ASP A 711 5.07 -4.97 12.40
CA ASP A 711 3.86 -4.62 11.65
C ASP A 711 3.63 -5.51 10.42
N ASP A 712 2.50 -5.36 9.74
CA ASP A 712 2.13 -6.25 8.64
C ASP A 712 2.88 -5.96 7.35
N HIS A 713 3.22 -4.71 7.04
CA HIS A 713 4.11 -4.38 5.92
C HIS A 713 5.54 -4.95 6.08
N ASP A 714 5.98 -5.27 7.31
CA ASP A 714 7.20 -6.08 7.53
C ASP A 714 7.02 -7.55 7.10
N ILE A 715 5.78 -8.00 6.83
CA ILE A 715 5.37 -9.37 6.43
C ILE A 715 4.69 -9.34 5.03
N ILE A 716 3.38 -9.10 5.03
CA ILE A 716 2.48 -8.80 3.92
C ILE A 716 1.34 -7.94 4.51
N ASP A 717 1.19 -6.70 4.02
CA ASP A 717 -0.05 -5.90 3.97
C ASP A 717 -1.34 -6.67 4.40
N GLY A 718 -1.92 -6.28 5.54
CA GLY A 718 -3.13 -6.89 6.14
C GLY A 718 -2.91 -8.15 7.00
N PHE A 719 -1.66 -8.52 7.32
CA PHE A 719 -1.35 -9.74 8.09
C PHE A 719 -2.07 -9.79 9.45
N GLY A 720 -2.86 -10.86 9.64
CA GLY A 720 -3.72 -11.07 10.80
C GLY A 720 -5.18 -10.64 10.58
N SER A 721 -5.47 -9.79 9.59
CA SER A 721 -6.81 -9.24 9.33
C SER A 721 -7.56 -9.93 8.18
N TYR A 722 -6.91 -10.84 7.45
CA TYR A 722 -7.56 -11.80 6.54
C TYR A 722 -8.43 -12.83 7.30
N THR A 723 -9.18 -13.67 6.58
CA THR A 723 -9.99 -14.73 7.19
C THR A 723 -9.12 -15.83 7.82
N ASP A 724 -9.52 -16.31 8.99
CA ASP A 724 -8.76 -17.28 9.80
C ASP A 724 -8.34 -18.54 9.03
N HIS A 725 -9.25 -19.13 8.24
CA HIS A 725 -8.97 -20.30 7.41
C HIS A 725 -7.91 -20.04 6.32
N PHE A 726 -7.77 -18.79 5.86
CA PHE A 726 -6.75 -18.40 4.88
C PHE A 726 -5.42 -18.05 5.56
N MET A 727 -5.45 -17.39 6.72
CA MET A 727 -4.26 -17.15 7.57
C MET A 727 -3.61 -18.45 8.07
N LYS A 728 -4.39 -19.52 8.27
CA LYS A 728 -3.91 -20.85 8.63
C LYS A 728 -3.21 -21.61 7.51
N CYS A 729 -3.20 -21.10 6.28
CA CYS A 729 -2.57 -21.80 5.16
C CYS A 729 -1.04 -21.89 5.32
N ALA A 730 -0.43 -22.89 4.68
CA ALA A 730 1.01 -23.14 4.80
C ALA A 730 1.87 -21.93 4.38
N VAL A 731 1.43 -21.18 3.36
CA VAL A 731 2.17 -20.00 2.88
C VAL A 731 2.09 -18.82 3.85
N PHE A 732 0.95 -18.56 4.51
CA PHE A 732 0.84 -17.49 5.50
C PHE A 732 1.64 -17.79 6.78
N ARG A 733 1.58 -19.04 7.27
CA ARG A 733 2.39 -19.49 8.42
C ARG A 733 3.89 -19.49 8.09
N GLY A 734 4.23 -19.93 6.89
CA GLY A 734 5.57 -19.89 6.31
C GLY A 734 6.18 -18.50 6.23
N ILE A 735 5.50 -17.57 5.57
CA ILE A 735 6.02 -16.21 5.39
C ILE A 735 6.10 -15.43 6.70
N GLY A 736 5.16 -15.64 7.62
CA GLY A 736 5.22 -15.06 8.97
C GLY A 736 6.47 -15.52 9.75
N GLY A 737 6.84 -16.79 9.66
CA GLY A 737 8.07 -17.32 10.26
C GLY A 737 9.35 -16.72 9.64
N VAL A 738 9.41 -16.58 8.31
CA VAL A 738 10.54 -15.94 7.61
C VAL A 738 10.64 -14.45 7.96
N ALA A 739 9.51 -13.73 8.02
CA ALA A 739 9.49 -12.33 8.40
C ALA A 739 9.95 -12.10 9.84
N HIS A 740 9.46 -12.90 10.79
CA HIS A 740 9.86 -12.85 12.19
C HIS A 740 11.38 -13.05 12.37
N LYS A 741 11.99 -13.98 11.63
CA LYS A 741 13.44 -14.21 11.61
C LYS A 741 14.23 -12.94 11.28
N TYR A 742 13.86 -12.20 10.24
CA TYR A 742 14.59 -10.98 9.86
C TYR A 742 14.25 -9.77 10.72
N TYR A 743 13.01 -9.67 11.21
CA TYR A 743 12.62 -8.70 12.21
C TYR A 743 13.50 -8.82 13.48
N LEU A 744 13.64 -10.02 14.03
CA LEU A 744 14.49 -10.27 15.20
C LEU A 744 15.97 -9.91 14.94
N LEU A 745 16.51 -10.32 13.79
CA LEU A 745 17.91 -10.09 13.45
C LEU A 745 18.23 -8.61 13.25
N PHE A 746 17.48 -7.90 12.39
CA PHE A 746 17.79 -6.52 11.99
C PHE A 746 17.18 -5.43 12.87
N GLN A 747 15.99 -5.66 13.44
CA GLN A 747 15.26 -4.61 14.18
C GLN A 747 15.48 -4.74 15.70
N HIS A 748 15.51 -5.96 16.23
CA HIS A 748 15.74 -6.21 17.67
C HIS A 748 17.19 -6.57 18.04
N HIS A 749 18.01 -7.00 17.07
CA HIS A 749 19.33 -7.59 17.32
C HIS A 749 19.25 -8.79 18.29
N LEU A 750 18.39 -9.76 17.99
CA LEU A 750 18.22 -11.01 18.74
C LEU A 750 18.51 -12.23 17.85
N ALA A 751 18.85 -13.35 18.47
CA ALA A 751 18.91 -14.64 17.79
C ALA A 751 17.53 -15.02 17.21
N PRO A 752 17.44 -15.55 15.99
CA PRO A 752 16.19 -16.04 15.40
C PRO A 752 15.83 -17.44 15.94
N PRO A 753 14.63 -17.96 15.66
CA PRO A 753 14.30 -19.37 15.89
C PRO A 753 15.29 -20.30 15.17
N LYS A 754 15.50 -21.49 15.73
CA LYS A 754 16.44 -22.51 15.21
C LYS A 754 16.13 -22.91 13.77
N SER A 755 14.85 -22.90 13.41
CA SER A 755 14.30 -23.20 12.09
C SER A 755 12.99 -22.43 11.91
N THR A 756 12.49 -22.40 10.69
CA THR A 756 11.26 -21.68 10.28
C THR A 756 10.31 -22.66 9.59
N PHE A 757 9.01 -22.36 9.64
CA PHE A 757 7.95 -23.23 9.10
C PHE A 757 8.22 -23.67 7.65
N THR A 758 8.13 -24.97 7.40
CA THR A 758 8.11 -25.59 6.07
C THR A 758 7.20 -26.83 6.07
N THR A 759 6.50 -27.08 4.97
CA THR A 759 5.71 -28.33 4.81
C THR A 759 6.56 -29.58 4.77
N ASP A 760 7.83 -29.44 4.39
CA ASP A 760 8.71 -30.57 4.08
C ASP A 760 9.35 -31.17 5.35
N ALA A 761 9.25 -30.44 6.48
CA ALA A 761 9.63 -30.91 7.81
C ALA A 761 8.45 -30.71 8.78
N PRO A 762 7.52 -31.68 8.90
CA PRO A 762 6.26 -31.54 9.65
C PRO A 762 6.42 -31.09 11.11
N LYS A 763 7.54 -31.44 11.76
CA LYS A 763 7.92 -30.95 13.11
C LYS A 763 8.06 -29.42 13.21
N THR A 764 8.25 -28.71 12.10
CA THR A 764 8.27 -27.22 12.06
C THR A 764 6.87 -26.62 11.92
N THR A 765 5.84 -27.44 11.71
CA THR A 765 4.44 -27.02 11.56
C THR A 765 3.67 -26.96 12.88
N SER A 766 4.37 -27.10 14.01
CA SER A 766 3.85 -26.90 15.36
C SER A 766 4.99 -26.44 16.29
N ALA A 767 4.84 -25.33 16.98
CA ALA A 767 5.79 -24.90 18.00
C ALA A 767 5.79 -25.82 19.23
N ASP A 768 6.93 -25.88 19.93
CA ASP A 768 7.04 -26.62 21.20
C ASP A 768 6.29 -25.90 22.36
N PRO A 769 6.09 -26.55 23.53
CA PRO A 769 5.40 -25.92 24.66
C PRO A 769 6.09 -24.68 25.27
N THR A 770 7.29 -24.31 24.83
CA THR A 770 7.96 -23.05 25.21
C THR A 770 7.61 -21.90 24.25
N GLY A 771 7.10 -22.24 23.06
CA GLY A 771 6.75 -21.32 21.98
C GLY A 771 7.90 -21.10 20.99
N SER A 772 8.64 -22.16 20.63
CA SER A 772 9.72 -22.10 19.63
C SER A 772 9.60 -23.22 18.60
N THR A 773 10.00 -22.93 17.36
CA THR A 773 10.02 -23.91 16.25
C THR A 773 11.12 -24.97 16.48
N PRO A 774 10.81 -26.28 16.45
CA PRO A 774 11.80 -27.35 16.58
C PRO A 774 12.92 -27.32 15.53
N ALA A 775 14.09 -27.84 15.91
CA ALA A 775 15.27 -27.86 15.05
C ALA A 775 15.10 -28.78 13.84
N ASP A 776 15.37 -28.25 12.65
CA ASP A 776 15.39 -28.98 11.40
C ASP A 776 16.80 -29.11 10.79
N PRO A 777 17.31 -30.35 10.58
CA PRO A 777 18.61 -30.59 9.99
C PRO A 777 18.82 -30.00 8.58
N VAL A 778 17.76 -29.86 7.77
CA VAL A 778 17.92 -29.29 6.41
C VAL A 778 18.18 -27.78 6.51
N GLN A 779 17.42 -27.07 7.35
CA GLN A 779 17.65 -25.64 7.61
C GLN A 779 18.90 -25.36 8.46
N LEU A 780 19.40 -26.35 9.21
CA LEU A 780 20.63 -26.27 9.98
C LEU A 780 21.88 -26.74 9.19
N ASP A 781 21.75 -27.28 7.97
CA ASP A 781 22.91 -27.61 7.15
C ASP A 781 23.76 -26.37 6.90
N ARG A 782 25.06 -26.51 7.21
CA ARG A 782 26.07 -25.44 7.10
C ARG A 782 25.66 -24.10 7.73
N THR A 783 24.74 -24.14 8.70
CA THR A 783 24.13 -22.99 9.36
C THR A 783 24.41 -23.09 10.86
N TRP A 784 24.45 -21.95 11.54
CA TRP A 784 24.65 -21.86 12.99
C TRP A 784 23.68 -20.83 13.58
N VAL A 785 23.03 -21.20 14.69
CA VAL A 785 22.06 -20.34 15.39
C VAL A 785 22.40 -20.27 16.88
N MET A 786 22.49 -19.07 17.45
CA MET A 786 22.72 -18.87 18.88
C MET A 786 21.52 -19.39 19.69
N THR A 787 21.78 -20.15 20.76
CA THR A 787 20.72 -20.76 21.60
C THR A 787 20.71 -20.26 23.04
N ASP A 788 21.73 -19.52 23.48
CA ASP A 788 21.86 -18.96 24.83
C ASP A 788 21.62 -17.44 24.89
N ASP A 789 20.94 -16.86 23.89
CA ASP A 789 20.67 -15.41 23.84
C ASP A 789 19.86 -14.95 25.07
N GLN A 790 20.54 -14.27 25.98
CA GLN A 790 19.97 -13.78 27.23
C GLN A 790 19.01 -12.62 26.94
N GLY A 791 17.73 -12.95 26.77
CA GLY A 791 16.65 -12.02 26.45
C GLY A 791 16.60 -10.81 27.39
N ASP A 792 16.33 -9.64 26.82
CA ASP A 792 16.35 -8.40 27.60
C ASP A 792 15.09 -8.23 28.48
N SER A 793 15.27 -7.66 29.67
CA SER A 793 14.18 -7.33 30.60
C SER A 793 13.36 -6.10 30.18
N SER A 794 13.67 -5.50 29.03
CA SER A 794 12.75 -4.61 28.31
C SER A 794 11.56 -5.34 27.68
N TYR A 795 11.72 -6.60 27.26
CA TYR A 795 10.63 -7.33 26.60
C TYR A 795 9.59 -7.87 27.61
N ILE A 796 8.32 -7.86 27.18
CA ILE A 796 7.17 -8.42 27.88
C ILE A 796 6.59 -9.50 26.97
N ILE A 797 7.14 -10.71 27.12
CA ILE A 797 6.83 -11.86 26.27
C ILE A 797 5.42 -12.38 26.56
N GLY A 798 4.56 -12.42 25.55
CA GLY A 798 3.17 -12.89 25.63
C GLY A 798 3.04 -14.29 26.25
N SER A 799 1.91 -14.59 26.87
CA SER A 799 1.76 -15.79 27.71
C SER A 799 1.80 -17.12 26.94
N ARG A 800 1.41 -17.10 25.66
CA ARG A 800 1.28 -18.25 24.76
C ARG A 800 1.57 -17.86 23.30
N PRO A 801 1.80 -18.83 22.38
CA PRO A 801 2.03 -18.53 20.97
C PRO A 801 0.89 -17.80 20.26
N GLY A 802 1.24 -17.14 19.15
CA GLY A 802 0.29 -16.62 18.16
C GLY A 802 -0.47 -17.71 17.39
N PRO A 803 -1.58 -17.37 16.71
CA PRO A 803 -2.42 -18.34 16.00
C PRO A 803 -1.92 -18.68 14.59
N TYR A 804 -1.06 -17.84 14.01
CA TYR A 804 -0.53 -17.98 12.63
C TYR A 804 0.99 -17.94 12.61
N VAL A 805 1.59 -17.09 13.46
CA VAL A 805 3.01 -17.09 13.82
C VAL A 805 3.12 -17.73 15.20
N GLU A 806 3.58 -18.97 15.28
CA GLU A 806 3.59 -19.75 16.54
C GLU A 806 4.76 -19.42 17.48
N GLU A 807 5.19 -18.16 17.44
CA GLU A 807 6.12 -17.57 18.40
C GLU A 807 5.31 -16.74 19.41
N ARG A 808 5.96 -16.25 20.47
CA ARG A 808 5.30 -15.50 21.56
C ARG A 808 5.55 -14.00 21.42
N SER A 809 4.49 -13.19 21.54
CA SER A 809 4.54 -11.76 21.21
C SER A 809 5.61 -11.00 22.01
N ARG A 810 6.29 -10.03 21.39
CA ARG A 810 7.46 -9.34 21.96
C ARG A 810 7.21 -7.85 22.23
N ASN A 811 6.16 -7.56 22.99
CA ASN A 811 5.88 -6.22 23.51
C ASN A 811 7.09 -5.64 24.26
N ILE A 812 7.27 -4.32 24.24
CA ILE A 812 8.44 -3.63 24.76
C ILE A 812 8.04 -2.68 25.90
N TYR A 813 8.86 -2.62 26.95
CA TYR A 813 8.89 -1.52 27.91
C TYR A 813 10.32 -1.02 28.08
N CYS A 814 10.54 0.30 28.00
CA CYS A 814 11.82 0.91 28.36
C CYS A 814 11.66 2.33 28.90
N GLN A 815 12.59 2.75 29.77
CA GLN A 815 12.60 4.11 30.30
C GLN A 815 13.40 5.03 29.37
N LEU A 816 12.78 6.07 28.82
CA LEU A 816 13.35 7.03 27.87
C LEU A 816 13.96 8.25 28.62
N GLY A 817 15.00 8.00 29.40
CA GLY A 817 15.67 9.02 30.22
C GLY A 817 14.92 9.32 31.53
N ALA A 818 14.99 10.55 32.04
CA ALA A 818 14.59 10.83 33.43
C ALA A 818 13.09 10.69 33.76
N ARG A 819 12.17 11.01 32.84
CA ARG A 819 10.73 11.22 33.16
C ARG A 819 9.75 10.56 32.20
N ILE A 820 10.23 10.00 31.10
CA ILE A 820 9.41 9.37 30.07
C ILE A 820 9.60 7.86 30.16
N ALA A 821 8.50 7.12 30.23
CA ALA A 821 8.48 5.69 29.93
C ALA A 821 7.96 5.48 28.49
N PHE A 822 8.34 4.36 27.89
CA PHE A 822 7.82 3.87 26.63
C PHE A 822 7.24 2.47 26.82
N ALA A 823 6.11 2.22 26.18
CA ALA A 823 5.65 0.87 25.88
C ALA A 823 5.27 0.76 24.40
N GLY A 824 5.70 -0.32 23.74
CA GLY A 824 5.34 -0.66 22.37
C GLY A 824 4.66 -2.02 22.33
N ILE A 825 3.55 -2.11 21.60
CA ILE A 825 2.75 -3.34 21.48
C ILE A 825 3.15 -4.11 20.23
N ASP A 826 3.37 -5.42 20.38
CA ASP A 826 3.43 -6.34 19.25
C ASP A 826 1.99 -6.70 18.85
N ALA A 827 1.50 -5.98 17.84
CA ALA A 827 0.14 -6.07 17.33
C ALA A 827 -0.03 -7.07 16.18
N ARG A 828 0.97 -7.95 15.93
CA ARG A 828 0.96 -8.88 14.79
C ARG A 828 1.08 -10.35 15.19
N THR A 829 1.90 -10.69 16.19
CA THR A 829 2.09 -12.10 16.59
C THR A 829 0.79 -12.76 17.05
N GLU A 830 -0.03 -12.06 17.85
CA GLU A 830 -1.29 -12.59 18.43
C GLU A 830 -2.54 -12.29 17.59
N ARG A 831 -2.37 -11.62 16.44
CA ARG A 831 -3.48 -10.96 15.74
C ARG A 831 -4.39 -11.94 15.00
N THR A 832 -5.68 -11.65 15.10
CA THR A 832 -6.76 -12.19 14.26
C THR A 832 -7.69 -11.05 13.84
N ARG A 833 -8.55 -11.30 12.84
CA ARG A 833 -9.57 -10.35 12.35
C ARG A 833 -10.57 -9.85 13.41
N HIS A 834 -10.61 -10.47 14.59
CA HIS A 834 -11.52 -10.13 15.68
C HIS A 834 -10.82 -9.65 16.96
N GLN A 835 -9.49 -9.78 17.06
CA GLN A 835 -8.71 -9.51 18.28
C GLN A 835 -7.23 -9.29 17.92
N ILE A 836 -6.63 -8.18 18.36
CA ILE A 836 -5.24 -7.80 18.08
C ILE A 836 -4.29 -8.47 19.07
N ASN A 837 -4.60 -8.45 20.37
CA ASN A 837 -3.80 -9.11 21.41
C ASN A 837 -4.65 -9.93 22.38
N TYR A 838 -4.03 -10.91 23.03
CA TYR A 838 -4.69 -11.66 24.09
C TYR A 838 -4.93 -10.76 25.32
N PRO A 839 -6.09 -10.88 26.01
CA PRO A 839 -6.35 -10.13 27.25
C PRO A 839 -5.29 -10.33 28.33
N GLU A 840 -4.67 -11.52 28.39
CA GLU A 840 -3.55 -11.81 29.28
C GLU A 840 -2.30 -11.00 28.92
N THR A 841 -2.04 -10.77 27.64
CA THR A 841 -0.89 -10.00 27.14
C THR A 841 -1.06 -8.52 27.45
N TYR A 842 -2.25 -7.94 27.24
CA TYR A 842 -2.55 -6.58 27.73
C TYR A 842 -2.38 -6.50 29.26
N LYS A 843 -2.88 -7.48 30.02
CA LYS A 843 -2.70 -7.52 31.48
C LYS A 843 -1.22 -7.52 31.87
N MET A 844 -0.39 -8.31 31.20
CA MET A 844 1.06 -8.37 31.46
C MET A 844 1.77 -7.04 31.16
N VAL A 845 1.35 -6.31 30.13
CA VAL A 845 1.86 -4.95 29.84
C VAL A 845 1.45 -3.97 30.95
N PHE A 846 0.18 -3.94 31.34
CA PHE A 846 -0.29 -3.02 32.39
C PHE A 846 0.24 -3.38 33.79
N ASP A 847 0.39 -4.66 34.13
CA ASP A 847 1.07 -5.12 35.36
C ASP A 847 2.53 -4.61 35.41
N ARG A 848 3.24 -4.62 34.26
CA ARG A 848 4.61 -4.10 34.17
C ARG A 848 4.65 -2.59 34.33
N LEU A 849 3.79 -1.85 33.63
CA LEU A 849 3.68 -0.40 33.75
C LEU A 849 3.35 0.02 35.19
N ASP A 850 2.42 -0.68 35.85
CA ASP A 850 2.06 -0.48 37.25
C ASP A 850 3.26 -0.63 38.18
N LYS A 851 4.02 -1.71 38.03
CA LYS A 851 5.23 -1.98 38.83
C LYS A 851 6.27 -0.88 38.67
N GLU A 852 6.52 -0.44 37.45
CA GLU A 852 7.59 0.51 37.11
C GLU A 852 7.26 1.94 37.57
N PHE A 853 6.03 2.42 37.34
CA PHE A 853 5.59 3.74 37.84
C PHE A 853 5.46 3.77 39.38
N SER A 854 5.07 2.66 40.01
CA SER A 854 5.10 2.53 41.47
C SER A 854 6.53 2.58 42.04
N ALA A 855 7.54 2.16 41.26
CA ALA A 855 8.94 2.18 41.66
C ALA A 855 9.64 3.52 41.37
N ASN A 856 9.27 4.22 40.30
CA ASN A 856 9.88 5.48 39.88
C ASN A 856 8.86 6.64 39.76
N PRO A 857 8.56 7.36 40.87
CA PRO A 857 7.63 8.50 40.86
C PRO A 857 8.13 9.74 40.09
N ASN A 858 9.35 9.71 39.52
CA ASN A 858 9.84 10.77 38.63
C ASN A 858 9.30 10.65 37.20
N LEU A 859 8.76 9.48 36.83
CA LEU A 859 8.04 9.30 35.58
C LEU A 859 6.78 10.19 35.58
N LYS A 860 6.56 10.89 34.47
CA LYS A 860 5.43 11.83 34.27
C LYS A 860 4.71 11.58 32.95
N HIS A 861 5.36 10.89 32.01
CA HIS A 861 4.79 10.53 30.72
C HIS A 861 4.94 9.03 30.43
N LEU A 862 3.93 8.46 29.79
CA LEU A 862 4.01 7.19 29.08
C LEU A 862 3.78 7.47 27.59
N ILE A 863 4.81 7.23 26.78
CA ILE A 863 4.69 7.10 25.34
C ILE A 863 4.19 5.68 25.05
N PHE A 864 3.03 5.55 24.42
CA PHE A 864 2.43 4.25 24.11
C PHE A 864 2.34 4.10 22.59
N LEU A 865 3.05 3.14 22.01
CA LEU A 865 3.12 2.95 20.56
C LEU A 865 2.18 1.84 20.10
N LEU A 866 1.41 2.15 19.05
CA LEU A 866 0.55 1.24 18.32
C LEU A 866 0.88 1.30 16.83
N GLY A 867 0.93 0.13 16.19
CA GLY A 867 1.14 0.00 14.74
C GLY A 867 0.16 0.83 13.91
N VAL A 868 -1.10 0.89 14.32
CA VAL A 868 -2.18 1.59 13.58
C VAL A 868 -2.87 2.65 14.45
N PRO A 869 -3.22 3.85 13.94
CA PRO A 869 -3.81 4.95 14.71
C PRO A 869 -5.13 4.63 15.42
N ILE A 870 -5.14 4.81 16.74
CA ILE A 870 -6.32 4.55 17.56
C ILE A 870 -7.35 5.69 17.56
N ALA A 871 -6.94 6.96 17.43
CA ALA A 871 -7.84 8.13 17.40
C ALA A 871 -7.71 8.86 16.06
N TYR A 872 -8.58 8.52 15.10
CA TYR A 872 -8.46 8.89 13.68
C TYR A 872 -9.84 8.88 12.98
N PRO A 873 -10.06 9.60 11.86
CA PRO A 873 -11.36 9.66 11.20
C PRO A 873 -11.82 8.29 10.68
N ARG A 874 -12.98 7.83 11.18
CA ARG A 874 -13.48 6.48 10.94
C ARG A 874 -13.95 6.30 9.50
N LEU A 875 -13.44 5.27 8.82
CA LEU A 875 -13.73 4.96 7.42
C LEU A 875 -14.87 3.95 7.19
N ILE A 876 -15.68 3.68 8.20
CA ILE A 876 -16.85 2.77 8.18
C ILE A 876 -17.84 3.04 7.02
N TRP A 877 -17.95 4.29 6.57
CA TRP A 877 -18.77 4.62 5.39
C TRP A 877 -18.16 4.08 4.07
N LEU A 878 -16.82 4.03 3.98
CA LEU A 878 -16.08 3.47 2.86
C LEU A 878 -16.15 1.94 2.91
N GLU A 879 -15.95 1.30 4.07
CA GLU A 879 -16.23 -0.15 4.28
C GLU A 879 -17.60 -0.53 3.67
N ASN A 880 -18.67 0.17 4.06
CA ASN A 880 -20.03 -0.07 3.59
C ASN A 880 -20.22 0.15 2.06
N ILE A 881 -19.40 0.96 1.40
CA ILE A 881 -19.42 1.11 -0.07
C ILE A 881 -18.63 -0.01 -0.73
N LEU A 882 -17.42 -0.31 -0.24
CA LEU A 882 -16.51 -1.28 -0.84
C LEU A 882 -16.92 -2.75 -0.58
N GLN A 883 -17.77 -2.98 0.42
CA GLN A 883 -18.48 -4.24 0.69
C GLN A 883 -19.87 -4.30 0.02
N SER A 884 -20.35 -3.21 -0.59
CA SER A 884 -21.67 -3.18 -1.24
C SER A 884 -21.72 -4.11 -2.46
N PRO A 885 -22.85 -4.81 -2.72
CA PRO A 885 -23.08 -5.53 -3.99
C PRO A 885 -22.90 -4.65 -5.23
N LEU A 886 -23.09 -3.32 -5.10
CA LEU A 886 -22.87 -2.34 -6.17
C LEU A 886 -21.40 -2.26 -6.65
N ILE A 887 -20.44 -2.78 -5.88
CA ILE A 887 -19.02 -2.83 -6.23
C ILE A 887 -18.59 -4.22 -6.76
N ALA A 888 -19.43 -5.24 -6.67
CA ALA A 888 -19.14 -6.55 -7.25
C ALA A 888 -18.82 -6.50 -8.77
N PRO A 889 -19.51 -5.71 -9.61
CA PRO A 889 -19.14 -5.55 -11.02
C PRO A 889 -17.75 -4.95 -11.23
N ILE A 890 -17.33 -4.03 -10.35
CA ILE A 890 -16.02 -3.37 -10.43
C ILE A 890 -14.90 -4.33 -10.00
N LYS A 891 -15.14 -5.12 -8.94
CA LYS A 891 -14.24 -6.21 -8.51
C LYS A 891 -14.07 -7.26 -9.62
N PHE A 892 -15.17 -7.65 -10.26
CA PHE A 892 -15.17 -8.60 -11.38
C PHE A 892 -14.40 -8.04 -12.59
N LEU A 893 -14.67 -6.79 -13.00
CA LEU A 893 -13.95 -6.12 -14.09
C LEU A 893 -12.44 -6.03 -13.82
N ASN A 894 -12.00 -5.72 -12.59
CA ASN A 894 -10.58 -5.75 -12.28
C ASN A 894 -9.99 -7.17 -12.32
N LYS A 895 -10.68 -8.17 -11.75
CA LYS A 895 -10.25 -9.57 -11.74
C LYS A 895 -10.15 -10.16 -13.16
N ARG A 896 -10.96 -9.69 -14.12
CA ARG A 896 -10.98 -10.18 -15.50
C ARG A 896 -10.11 -9.36 -16.48
N PHE A 897 -9.91 -8.06 -16.26
CA PHE A 897 -9.27 -7.16 -17.22
C PHE A 897 -8.09 -6.31 -16.67
N GLY A 898 -7.74 -6.42 -15.38
CA GLY A 898 -6.57 -5.74 -14.79
C GLY A 898 -6.61 -4.21 -14.72
N LEU A 899 -7.75 -3.60 -15.05
CA LEU A 899 -7.93 -2.15 -15.25
C LEU A 899 -7.74 -1.28 -13.98
N ALA A 900 -7.59 -1.87 -12.80
CA ALA A 900 -7.42 -1.17 -11.53
C ALA A 900 -6.29 -1.75 -10.65
N GLY A 901 -5.18 -2.20 -11.26
CA GLY A 901 -3.98 -2.74 -10.60
C GLY A 901 -3.17 -1.78 -9.71
N SER A 902 -3.81 -0.79 -9.10
CA SER A 902 -3.28 0.12 -8.06
C SER A 902 -4.39 0.50 -7.05
N PHE A 903 -5.42 -0.33 -6.92
CA PHE A 903 -6.60 -0.09 -6.07
C PHE A 903 -7.29 -1.37 -5.55
N PHE A 904 -6.88 -2.58 -5.97
CA PHE A 904 -7.56 -3.84 -5.62
C PHE A 904 -6.57 -4.99 -5.45
N ASN A 905 -6.71 -5.69 -4.33
CA ASN A 905 -5.80 -6.72 -3.87
C ASN A 905 -6.06 -8.07 -4.58
N GLN A 906 -5.02 -8.76 -5.01
CA GLN A 906 -5.13 -10.07 -5.69
C GLN A 906 -5.48 -11.22 -4.73
N PHE A 907 -5.45 -10.97 -3.42
CA PHE A 907 -5.60 -12.00 -2.40
C PHE A 907 -7.05 -12.48 -2.26
N ASP A 908 -8.06 -11.62 -2.30
CA ASP A 908 -9.47 -12.05 -2.28
C ASP A 908 -10.42 -11.22 -3.17
N GLY A 909 -9.91 -10.19 -3.86
CA GLY A 909 -10.70 -9.26 -4.64
C GLY A 909 -11.34 -8.13 -3.82
N LYS A 910 -10.93 -7.90 -2.57
CA LYS A 910 -11.15 -6.61 -1.89
C LYS A 910 -10.33 -5.49 -2.55
N VAL A 911 -10.67 -4.27 -2.17
CA VAL A 911 -9.89 -3.05 -2.47
C VAL A 911 -8.67 -3.11 -1.56
N ASP A 912 -7.49 -2.61 -1.97
CA ASP A 912 -6.35 -2.51 -1.04
C ASP A 912 -6.78 -1.68 0.19
N LEU A 913 -7.39 -0.52 -0.09
CA LEU A 913 -8.12 0.40 0.80
C LEU A 913 -9.40 -0.20 1.46
N LEU A 914 -9.44 -1.51 1.70
CA LEU A 914 -10.42 -2.23 2.53
C LEU A 914 -9.72 -3.10 3.58
N ASP A 915 -8.50 -3.57 3.29
CA ASP A 915 -7.71 -4.40 4.20
C ASP A 915 -7.13 -3.50 5.30
N ASP A 916 -6.59 -2.32 4.96
CA ASP A 916 -6.27 -1.22 5.91
C ASP A 916 -7.44 -0.94 6.89
N LEU A 917 -8.69 -1.06 6.41
CA LEU A 917 -9.88 -0.61 7.14
C LEU A 917 -10.39 -1.63 8.15
N ASP A 918 -10.26 -2.93 7.86
CA ASP A 918 -10.45 -3.98 8.86
C ASP A 918 -9.26 -4.00 9.84
N ASP A 919 -8.07 -3.56 9.42
CA ASP A 919 -6.87 -3.50 10.26
C ASP A 919 -6.86 -2.34 11.28
N HIS A 920 -7.46 -1.20 10.94
CA HIS A 920 -7.62 -0.08 11.86
C HIS A 920 -8.30 -0.46 13.19
N TYR A 921 -7.75 -0.02 14.33
CA TYR A 921 -8.44 -0.05 15.64
C TYR A 921 -9.87 0.54 15.59
N THR A 922 -10.16 1.45 14.65
CA THR A 922 -11.48 2.07 14.46
C THR A 922 -12.50 1.20 13.71
N ALA A 923 -12.09 0.06 13.14
CA ALA A 923 -12.90 -0.91 12.41
C ALA A 923 -14.13 -1.36 13.21
N ARG A 924 -15.12 -1.99 12.57
CA ARG A 924 -16.30 -2.50 13.30
C ARG A 924 -15.93 -3.54 14.37
N GLN A 925 -14.89 -4.33 14.14
CA GLN A 925 -14.56 -5.54 14.88
C GLN A 925 -13.81 -5.20 16.18
N HIS A 926 -12.74 -4.41 16.08
CA HIS A 926 -11.87 -4.02 17.21
C HIS A 926 -12.46 -2.95 18.17
N LYS A 927 -13.73 -2.53 18.03
CA LYS A 927 -14.32 -1.45 18.85
C LYS A 927 -14.34 -1.72 20.36
N THR A 928 -14.55 -2.98 20.75
CA THR A 928 -14.59 -3.40 22.16
C THR A 928 -13.18 -3.34 22.77
N GLU A 929 -12.24 -4.03 22.13
CA GLU A 929 -10.81 -4.04 22.44
C GLU A 929 -10.20 -2.62 22.50
N ARG A 930 -10.48 -1.78 21.49
CA ARG A 930 -10.11 -0.36 21.46
C ARG A 930 -10.61 0.42 22.67
N ARG A 931 -11.88 0.26 23.03
CA ARG A 931 -12.48 0.96 24.17
C ARG A 931 -11.82 0.54 25.48
N GLU A 932 -11.62 -0.76 25.65
CA GLU A 932 -10.98 -1.33 26.84
C GLU A 932 -9.51 -0.92 26.94
N LEU A 933 -8.75 -0.91 25.85
CA LEU A 933 -7.37 -0.40 25.81
C LEU A 933 -7.29 1.08 26.21
N VAL A 934 -8.15 1.95 25.67
CA VAL A 934 -8.18 3.37 26.05
C VAL A 934 -8.60 3.53 27.52
N GLN A 935 -9.57 2.75 28.01
CA GLN A 935 -9.98 2.79 29.42
C GLN A 935 -8.92 2.24 30.38
N MET A 936 -8.08 1.28 29.96
CA MET A 936 -6.89 0.86 30.70
C MET A 936 -5.82 1.97 30.75
N LEU A 937 -5.53 2.63 29.61
CA LEU A 937 -4.61 3.78 29.56
C LEU A 937 -5.09 4.95 30.45
N GLN A 938 -6.39 5.29 30.39
CA GLN A 938 -7.00 6.29 31.27
C GLN A 938 -6.91 5.91 32.75
N SER A 939 -7.19 4.65 33.09
CA SER A 939 -7.11 4.14 34.47
C SER A 939 -5.68 4.18 35.00
N PHE A 940 -4.70 3.85 34.16
CA PHE A 940 -3.28 3.99 34.44
C PHE A 940 -2.90 5.47 34.67
N SER A 941 -3.30 6.38 33.78
CA SER A 941 -3.07 7.83 33.94
C SER A 941 -3.63 8.37 35.26
N LYS A 942 -4.87 8.01 35.58
CA LYS A 942 -5.56 8.36 36.83
C LYS A 942 -4.85 7.83 38.08
N LYS A 943 -4.30 6.61 38.01
CA LYS A 943 -3.64 5.92 39.13
C LYS A 943 -2.25 6.50 39.45
N HIS A 944 -1.44 6.79 38.44
CA HIS A 944 -0.04 7.22 38.60
C HIS A 944 0.17 8.72 38.44
N SER A 945 -0.86 9.49 38.07
CA SER A 945 -0.76 10.89 37.67
C SER A 945 0.29 11.09 36.57
N ALA A 946 0.23 10.22 35.56
CA ALA A 946 1.11 10.22 34.40
C ALA A 946 0.32 10.49 33.11
N ARG A 947 0.78 11.41 32.27
CA ARG A 947 0.18 11.69 30.98
C ARG A 947 0.50 10.56 30.00
N VAL A 948 -0.51 9.95 29.38
CA VAL A 948 -0.29 9.08 28.22
C VAL A 948 -0.25 9.96 26.96
N THR A 949 0.73 9.71 26.09
CA THR A 949 0.73 10.17 24.69
C THR A 949 0.84 8.93 23.81
N ILE A 950 -0.12 8.73 22.91
CA ILE A 950 -0.10 7.61 21.99
C ILE A 950 0.65 8.03 20.72
N LEU A 951 1.46 7.13 20.18
CA LEU A 951 2.03 7.21 18.84
C LEU A 951 1.28 6.22 17.96
N GLY A 952 0.74 6.71 16.84
CA GLY A 952 0.12 5.87 15.82
C GLY A 952 1.03 5.73 14.61
N GLY A 953 1.34 4.49 14.24
CA GLY A 953 2.07 4.13 13.02
C GLY A 953 1.23 4.28 11.75
N ASP A 954 1.21 3.24 10.92
CA ASP A 954 0.50 3.10 9.64
C ASP A 954 -0.63 4.12 9.41
N VAL A 955 -0.34 5.12 8.58
CA VAL A 955 -1.30 5.81 7.71
C VAL A 955 -0.52 6.67 6.71
N HIS A 956 -1.14 6.94 5.56
CA HIS A 956 -0.57 7.86 4.58
C HIS A 956 -0.83 9.37 4.88
N LEU A 957 -1.46 9.73 6.01
CA LEU A 957 -1.71 11.13 6.43
C LEU A 957 -1.20 11.40 7.85
N ALA A 958 -0.54 12.53 8.08
CA ALA A 958 -0.33 13.00 9.46
C ALA A 958 -1.59 13.67 10.03
N ALA A 959 -1.79 13.51 11.33
CA ALA A 959 -2.86 14.12 12.11
C ALA A 959 -2.47 14.15 13.61
N VAL A 960 -3.22 14.90 14.41
CA VAL A 960 -3.17 14.80 15.88
C VAL A 960 -4.57 14.48 16.37
N GLY A 961 -4.78 13.22 16.74
CA GLY A 961 -5.99 12.77 17.41
C GLY A 961 -5.92 13.04 18.91
N ARG A 962 -7.06 13.01 19.61
CA ARG A 962 -7.11 13.09 21.07
C ARG A 962 -8.39 12.52 21.65
N PHE A 963 -8.26 11.88 22.81
CA PHE A 963 -9.33 11.69 23.78
C PHE A 963 -9.28 12.81 24.82
N TYR A 964 -10.42 13.17 25.42
CA TYR A 964 -10.53 14.19 26.48
C TYR A 964 -11.83 14.04 27.28
N SER A 965 -11.89 14.58 28.49
CA SER A 965 -13.12 14.65 29.29
C SER A 965 -14.18 15.52 28.62
N ASN A 966 -15.44 15.06 28.63
CA ASN A 966 -16.57 15.77 28.01
C ASN A 966 -16.66 17.22 28.56
N PRO A 967 -16.74 18.26 27.71
CA PRO A 967 -16.63 19.66 28.13
C PRO A 967 -17.62 20.09 29.22
N LYS A 968 -18.77 19.42 29.35
CA LYS A 968 -19.76 19.66 30.43
C LYS A 968 -19.13 19.53 31.83
N LEU A 969 -18.16 18.63 31.98
CA LEU A 969 -17.44 18.35 33.23
C LEU A 969 -16.52 19.50 33.67
N GLN A 970 -16.07 20.37 32.76
CA GLN A 970 -15.22 21.55 33.08
C GLN A 970 -13.91 21.20 33.79
N ILE A 971 -13.23 20.12 33.37
CA ILE A 971 -11.93 19.70 33.92
C ILE A 971 -10.80 20.35 33.08
N PRO A 972 -9.82 21.06 33.67
CA PRO A 972 -8.62 21.53 32.97
C PRO A 972 -7.76 20.37 32.48
N ALA A 973 -7.08 20.53 31.34
CA ALA A 973 -6.29 19.45 30.74
C ALA A 973 -5.16 18.93 31.65
N GLU A 974 -4.58 19.81 32.46
CA GLU A 974 -3.56 19.49 33.47
C GLU A 974 -4.05 18.49 34.51
N HIS A 975 -5.36 18.44 34.79
CA HIS A 975 -5.98 17.49 35.72
C HIS A 975 -6.78 16.38 35.01
N ASP A 976 -7.04 16.53 33.72
CA ASP A 976 -7.81 15.58 32.92
C ASP A 976 -7.00 14.32 32.60
N TRP A 977 -7.24 13.26 33.37
CA TRP A 977 -6.69 11.92 33.13
C TRP A 977 -7.29 11.21 31.89
N ARG A 978 -8.31 11.80 31.25
CA ARG A 978 -8.82 11.38 29.93
C ARG A 978 -8.15 12.10 28.76
N TYR A 979 -7.43 13.21 29.00
CA TYR A 979 -6.70 13.90 27.93
C TYR A 979 -5.48 13.07 27.50
N ILE A 980 -5.65 12.37 26.38
CA ILE A 980 -4.66 11.49 25.77
C ILE A 980 -4.51 11.92 24.30
N PRO A 981 -3.48 12.71 23.95
CA PRO A 981 -3.14 12.99 22.56
C PRO A 981 -2.58 11.74 21.86
N ASN A 982 -2.91 11.61 20.58
CA ASN A 982 -2.50 10.54 19.67
C ASN A 982 -1.77 11.19 18.47
N VAL A 983 -0.44 11.20 18.52
CA VAL A 983 0.42 11.81 17.49
C VAL A 983 0.57 10.82 16.34
N ILE A 984 0.17 11.22 15.15
CA ILE A 984 0.17 10.37 13.96
C ILE A 984 1.08 11.01 12.91
N SER A 985 2.13 10.30 12.54
CA SER A 985 3.00 10.67 11.40
C SER A 985 2.57 9.89 10.17
N SER A 986 2.75 10.47 8.98
CA SER A 986 2.66 9.66 7.75
C SER A 986 4.01 9.01 7.47
N ALA A 987 4.01 8.03 6.58
CA ALA A 987 5.22 7.50 5.95
C ALA A 987 6.27 8.59 5.65
N ILE A 988 7.52 8.37 6.07
CA ILE A 988 8.64 9.30 5.87
C ILE A 988 9.20 9.23 4.44
N THR A 989 8.92 8.13 3.73
CA THR A 989 9.38 7.82 2.38
C THR A 989 8.27 7.69 1.35
N ASN A 990 7.16 7.02 1.70
CA ASN A 990 6.14 6.52 0.77
C ASN A 990 5.26 7.64 0.17
N LYS A 991 4.52 7.31 -0.90
CA LYS A 991 3.55 8.25 -1.50
C LYS A 991 2.36 8.52 -0.55
N PRO A 992 1.92 9.78 -0.37
CA PRO A 992 0.67 10.10 0.31
C PRO A 992 -0.54 9.70 -0.56
N PRO A 993 -1.76 9.63 0.00
CA PRO A 993 -2.93 9.21 -0.76
C PRO A 993 -3.44 10.38 -1.61
N PRO A 994 -4.31 10.14 -2.62
CA PRO A 994 -4.85 11.20 -3.45
C PRO A 994 -5.51 12.31 -2.60
N ALA A 995 -5.22 13.58 -2.90
CA ALA A 995 -5.68 14.72 -2.09
C ALA A 995 -7.21 14.75 -1.90
N ALA A 996 -7.99 14.18 -2.83
CA ALA A 996 -9.44 14.00 -2.68
C ALA A 996 -9.81 13.18 -1.43
N VAL A 997 -9.05 12.13 -1.10
CA VAL A 997 -9.25 11.26 0.08
C VAL A 997 -8.95 12.03 1.37
N ALA A 998 -7.81 12.73 1.43
CA ALA A 998 -7.42 13.55 2.58
C ALA A 998 -8.48 14.63 2.91
N ASN A 999 -8.93 15.36 1.89
CA ASN A 999 -9.97 16.38 2.05
C ASN A 999 -11.34 15.79 2.43
N LEU A 1000 -11.64 14.56 2.01
CA LEU A 1000 -12.89 13.86 2.37
C LEU A 1000 -12.86 13.39 3.82
N LEU A 1001 -11.72 12.85 4.29
CA LEU A 1001 -11.47 12.49 5.69
C LEU A 1001 -11.60 13.70 6.61
N ALA A 1002 -10.94 14.81 6.28
CA ALA A 1002 -11.04 16.08 7.01
C ALA A 1002 -12.49 16.59 7.11
N LYS A 1003 -13.26 16.52 6.02
CA LYS A 1003 -14.69 16.89 6.00
C LYS A 1003 -15.58 15.91 6.79
N ARG A 1004 -15.15 14.67 6.98
CA ARG A 1004 -15.88 13.62 7.71
C ARG A 1004 -15.50 13.51 9.19
N ASN A 1005 -14.41 14.14 9.63
CA ASN A 1005 -14.11 14.39 11.04
C ASN A 1005 -15.37 14.92 11.76
N LYS A 1006 -15.66 14.37 12.94
CA LYS A 1006 -16.73 14.77 13.87
C LYS A 1006 -16.22 14.53 15.29
N ILE A 1007 -16.83 15.19 16.28
CA ILE A 1007 -16.67 14.75 17.66
C ILE A 1007 -17.36 13.38 17.77
N HIS A 1008 -16.62 12.41 18.28
CA HIS A 1008 -17.13 11.09 18.65
C HIS A 1008 -17.15 10.98 20.18
N HIS A 1009 -18.01 10.11 20.69
CA HIS A 1009 -18.04 9.75 22.11
C HIS A 1009 -17.50 8.31 22.23
N LEU A 1010 -16.58 8.08 23.15
CA LEU A 1010 -16.04 6.76 23.47
C LEU A 1010 -16.91 6.08 24.56
N ASP A 1011 -17.32 6.88 25.55
CA ASP A 1011 -18.28 6.56 26.59
C ASP A 1011 -19.05 7.86 26.98
N HIS A 1012 -19.73 7.89 28.13
CA HIS A 1012 -20.50 9.06 28.58
C HIS A 1012 -19.63 10.29 28.88
N ASP A 1013 -18.41 10.08 29.38
CA ASP A 1013 -17.54 11.13 29.91
C ASP A 1013 -16.29 11.37 29.05
N THR A 1014 -16.00 10.50 28.07
CA THR A 1014 -14.86 10.60 27.16
C THR A 1014 -15.29 10.97 25.74
N ASP A 1015 -14.87 12.15 25.28
CA ASP A 1015 -15.02 12.62 23.89
C ASP A 1015 -13.72 12.37 23.09
N GLU A 1016 -13.84 12.31 21.76
CA GLU A 1016 -12.77 12.00 20.79
C GLU A 1016 -12.84 12.96 19.58
N THR A 1017 -11.70 13.49 19.11
CA THR A 1017 -11.63 14.31 17.89
C THR A 1017 -10.19 14.45 17.35
N LEU A 1018 -10.02 15.09 16.18
CA LEU A 1018 -8.73 15.62 15.74
C LEU A 1018 -8.56 17.10 16.16
N LEU A 1019 -7.33 17.49 16.49
CA LEU A 1019 -6.88 18.88 16.60
C LEU A 1019 -6.68 19.48 15.19
N GLU A 1020 -7.14 20.71 14.98
CA GLU A 1020 -6.90 21.47 13.75
C GLU A 1020 -5.52 22.18 13.82
N ILE A 1021 -4.45 21.39 13.59
CA ILE A 1021 -3.03 21.78 13.69
C ILE A 1021 -2.41 22.30 12.38
N PHE A 1022 -3.00 22.05 11.22
CA PHE A 1022 -2.45 22.46 9.92
C PHE A 1022 -3.03 23.82 9.48
N ASP A 1023 -2.48 24.89 10.05
CA ASP A 1023 -2.83 26.30 9.78
C ASP A 1023 -2.58 26.72 8.32
N ARG A 1024 -1.67 26.06 7.60
CA ARG A 1024 -1.38 26.26 6.17
C ARG A 1024 -0.76 25.01 5.53
N ASP A 1025 -0.73 24.95 4.20
CA ASP A 1025 0.11 24.00 3.46
C ASP A 1025 1.60 24.37 3.56
N PRO A 1026 2.52 23.37 3.59
CA PRO A 1026 3.95 23.59 3.81
C PRO A 1026 4.62 24.34 2.66
N GLY A 1027 5.54 25.25 2.98
CA GLY A 1027 6.26 26.12 2.04
C GLY A 1027 5.45 27.30 1.50
N VAL A 1028 4.15 27.40 1.80
CA VAL A 1028 3.31 28.53 1.37
C VAL A 1028 3.37 29.64 2.41
N ASN A 1029 4.01 30.77 2.07
CA ASN A 1029 4.02 31.99 2.88
C ASN A 1029 2.69 32.74 2.74
N GLY A 1030 1.66 32.30 3.48
CA GLY A 1030 0.41 33.03 3.64
C GLY A 1030 0.49 34.14 4.69
N GLU A 1031 -0.46 35.08 4.68
CA GLU A 1031 -0.74 35.89 5.87
C GLU A 1031 -1.14 34.97 7.03
N THR A 1032 -0.74 35.30 8.26
CA THR A 1032 -1.15 34.54 9.45
C THR A 1032 -2.65 34.69 9.67
N HIS A 1033 -3.43 33.74 9.14
CA HIS A 1033 -4.82 33.52 9.52
C HIS A 1033 -4.89 32.98 10.96
N VAL A 1034 -4.65 33.90 11.92
CA VAL A 1034 -4.94 33.69 13.33
C VAL A 1034 -6.40 33.25 13.45
N VAL A 1035 -6.61 31.98 13.78
CA VAL A 1035 -7.93 31.45 14.16
C VAL A 1035 -8.44 32.33 15.28
N ARG A 1036 -9.47 33.12 15.01
CA ARG A 1036 -9.95 34.15 15.93
C ARG A 1036 -10.53 33.53 17.19
N ALA A 1037 -9.68 33.37 18.20
CA ALA A 1037 -10.11 33.20 19.58
C ALA A 1037 -11.04 34.36 19.97
N GLY A 1038 -12.08 34.07 20.75
CA GLY A 1038 -13.03 35.08 21.21
C GLY A 1038 -12.34 36.15 22.05
N THR A 1039 -12.36 37.39 21.58
CA THR A 1039 -11.72 38.52 22.27
C THR A 1039 -12.67 39.18 23.26
N GLU A 1040 -12.39 39.04 24.56
CA GLU A 1040 -12.72 40.05 25.56
C GLU A 1040 -11.42 40.61 26.18
N PRO A 1041 -11.38 41.90 26.59
CA PRO A 1041 -10.13 42.59 26.88
C PRO A 1041 -9.66 42.43 28.33
N ILE A 1042 -8.37 42.17 28.53
CA ILE A 1042 -7.69 42.34 29.82
C ILE A 1042 -7.24 43.81 29.92
N GLY A 1043 -7.58 44.47 31.04
CA GLY A 1043 -7.33 45.90 31.25
C GLY A 1043 -5.89 46.26 31.70
N ASP A 1044 -5.55 47.54 31.56
CA ASP A 1044 -4.19 48.08 31.72
C ASP A 1044 -3.58 48.02 33.14
N SER A 1045 -2.24 47.87 33.19
CA SER A 1045 -1.43 48.54 34.21
C SER A 1045 0.04 48.82 33.78
N ASN A 1046 0.23 49.93 33.04
CA ASN A 1046 1.40 50.85 32.97
C ASN A 1046 2.85 50.35 33.30
N GLY A 1047 3.85 50.69 32.45
CA GLY A 1047 5.26 50.30 32.70
C GLY A 1047 6.47 51.15 32.23
N LEU A 1048 6.40 52.01 31.18
CA LEU A 1048 7.52 52.87 30.67
C LEU A 1048 8.77 52.12 30.04
N ALA A 1049 9.51 52.64 29.04
CA ALA A 1049 9.38 53.85 28.22
C ALA A 1049 10.09 53.76 26.83
N ASN A 1050 9.46 54.41 25.84
CA ASN A 1050 9.96 55.20 24.69
C ASN A 1050 11.12 54.71 23.77
N GLY A 1051 10.83 54.71 22.46
CA GLY A 1051 11.77 54.80 21.33
C GLY A 1051 11.01 55.12 20.03
N GLU A 1052 11.51 56.02 19.18
CA GLU A 1052 10.73 56.68 18.12
C GLU A 1052 11.58 57.10 16.89
N HIS A 1053 11.04 57.34 15.68
CA HIS A 1053 9.66 57.10 15.16
C HIS A 1053 9.68 55.86 14.20
N THR A 1054 9.08 55.71 12.99
CA THR A 1054 8.29 56.56 12.07
C THR A 1054 7.48 55.67 11.08
N GLU A 1055 6.45 56.23 10.44
CA GLU A 1055 5.70 55.75 9.24
C GLU A 1055 4.91 54.43 9.30
N ALA A 1056 3.66 54.48 8.80
CA ALA A 1056 2.77 53.32 8.65
C ALA A 1056 2.78 52.83 7.20
N PRO A 1057 2.88 51.51 6.94
CA PRO A 1057 2.81 50.98 5.59
C PRO A 1057 1.41 51.16 5.00
N THR A 1058 1.35 51.70 3.79
CA THR A 1058 0.14 51.69 2.97
C THR A 1058 -0.27 50.25 2.65
N LYS A 1059 -1.57 50.02 2.40
CA LYS A 1059 -2.07 48.73 1.91
C LYS A 1059 -1.34 48.36 0.62
N GLN A 1060 -0.45 47.38 0.68
CA GLN A 1060 0.02 46.66 -0.50
C GLN A 1060 -1.01 45.59 -0.85
N GLU A 1061 -1.31 45.45 -2.14
CA GLU A 1061 -2.13 44.35 -2.63
C GLU A 1061 -1.28 43.08 -2.60
N ALA A 1062 -1.73 42.07 -1.86
CA ALA A 1062 -0.97 40.83 -1.70
C ALA A 1062 -0.86 40.07 -3.03
N HIS A 1063 0.34 40.05 -3.62
CA HIS A 1063 0.62 39.25 -4.80
C HIS A 1063 0.43 37.76 -4.49
N LYS A 1064 -0.65 37.16 -5.00
CA LYS A 1064 -0.81 35.70 -5.13
C LYS A 1064 0.12 35.13 -6.20
N GLY A 1065 1.43 35.31 -6.03
CA GLY A 1065 2.43 34.52 -6.73
C GLY A 1065 2.47 33.10 -6.14
N PRO A 1066 2.77 32.06 -6.94
CA PRO A 1066 3.04 30.74 -6.37
C PRO A 1066 4.30 30.80 -5.49
N ALA A 1067 4.28 30.14 -4.34
CA ALA A 1067 5.49 29.91 -3.58
C ALA A 1067 6.46 29.04 -4.41
N THR A 1068 7.75 29.32 -4.34
CA THR A 1068 8.79 28.58 -5.06
C THR A 1068 9.91 28.13 -4.14
N VAL A 1069 10.32 26.86 -4.26
CA VAL A 1069 11.46 26.29 -3.55
C VAL A 1069 12.47 25.82 -4.59
N ASN A 1070 13.70 26.30 -4.49
CA ASN A 1070 14.78 26.06 -5.47
C ASN A 1070 14.41 26.41 -6.92
N GLY A 1071 13.42 27.29 -7.13
CA GLY A 1071 12.89 27.65 -8.45
C GLY A 1071 11.72 26.79 -8.94
N ASN A 1072 11.47 25.63 -8.31
CA ASN A 1072 10.27 24.82 -8.57
C ASN A 1072 9.05 25.45 -7.89
N LYS A 1073 7.89 25.37 -8.57
CA LYS A 1073 6.59 25.77 -8.02
C LYS A 1073 6.19 24.81 -6.89
N VAL A 1074 5.72 25.34 -5.75
CA VAL A 1074 5.05 24.55 -4.71
C VAL A 1074 3.58 24.42 -5.10
N ASP A 1075 3.11 23.19 -5.27
CA ASP A 1075 1.70 22.90 -5.52
C ASP A 1075 0.92 22.71 -4.22
N GLN A 1076 -0.36 23.09 -4.27
CA GLN A 1076 -1.28 23.00 -3.13
C GLN A 1076 -1.66 21.54 -2.86
N LYS A 1077 -1.62 21.15 -1.58
CA LYS A 1077 -1.73 19.76 -1.10
C LYS A 1077 -3.09 19.47 -0.49
N THR A 1078 -3.65 20.45 0.19
CA THR A 1078 -4.98 20.37 0.81
C THR A 1078 -5.85 21.55 0.36
N ARG A 1079 -7.18 21.44 0.50
CA ARG A 1079 -8.06 22.60 0.29
C ARG A 1079 -7.96 23.50 1.50
N ASP A 1080 -8.10 24.81 1.31
CA ASP A 1080 -8.05 25.88 2.33
C ASP A 1080 -8.89 25.62 3.61
N SER A 1081 -9.84 24.66 3.56
CA SER A 1081 -10.72 24.27 4.66
C SER A 1081 -10.31 22.98 5.40
N ASN A 1082 -9.12 22.43 5.14
CA ASN A 1082 -8.60 21.24 5.83
C ASN A 1082 -7.41 21.63 6.72
N HIS A 1083 -7.67 21.74 8.02
CA HIS A 1083 -6.65 22.00 9.04
C HIS A 1083 -6.32 20.77 9.90
N ALA A 1084 -6.89 19.59 9.59
CA ALA A 1084 -6.86 18.43 10.49
C ALA A 1084 -6.02 17.24 10.00
N THR A 1085 -5.77 17.11 8.69
CA THR A 1085 -5.01 15.99 8.11
C THR A 1085 -4.07 16.46 6.99
N MET A 1086 -2.84 15.97 6.93
CA MET A 1086 -1.81 16.42 5.98
C MET A 1086 -1.30 15.26 5.09
N PRO A 1087 -1.57 15.26 3.77
CA PRO A 1087 -1.07 14.28 2.80
C PRO A 1087 0.35 14.63 2.34
N SER A 1088 1.34 14.49 3.22
CA SER A 1088 2.75 14.69 2.88
C SER A 1088 3.68 14.02 3.86
N ARG A 1089 4.79 13.49 3.32
CA ARG A 1089 5.82 12.78 4.07
C ARG A 1089 6.30 13.60 5.26
N ASN A 1090 6.41 12.99 6.42
CA ASN A 1090 6.78 13.69 7.65
C ASN A 1090 7.42 12.75 8.68
N TYR A 1091 7.87 13.35 9.77
CA TYR A 1091 8.23 12.68 11.01
C TYR A 1091 7.90 13.60 12.19
N ALA A 1092 7.79 13.04 13.38
CA ALA A 1092 7.59 13.80 14.61
C ALA A 1092 8.90 13.96 15.41
N ILE A 1093 8.98 15.07 16.15
CA ILE A 1093 9.99 15.33 17.20
C ILE A 1093 9.23 15.51 18.51
N ILE A 1094 9.65 14.80 19.57
CA ILE A 1094 9.07 14.92 20.92
C ILE A 1094 10.20 15.12 21.94
N CYS A 1095 10.07 16.13 22.81
CA CYS A 1095 11.05 16.43 23.85
C CYS A 1095 10.41 17.14 25.07
N GLU A 1096 11.15 17.25 26.18
CA GLU A 1096 10.72 18.01 27.35
C GLU A 1096 10.58 19.52 27.03
N SER A 1097 9.42 20.09 27.36
CA SER A 1097 9.03 21.47 27.08
C SER A 1097 9.80 22.49 27.91
N THR A 1098 10.19 22.13 29.14
CA THR A 1098 11.05 22.94 30.01
C THR A 1098 12.45 22.33 30.05
N PRO A 1099 13.54 23.10 29.83
CA PRO A 1099 14.90 22.57 29.89
C PRO A 1099 15.27 22.13 31.32
N PRO A 1100 16.15 21.13 31.50
CA PRO A 1100 16.62 20.71 32.82
C PRO A 1100 17.24 21.87 33.61
N SER A 1101 16.96 21.94 34.92
CA SER A 1101 17.47 22.99 35.80
C SER A 1101 19.00 22.93 35.91
N THR A 1102 19.69 23.95 35.38
CA THR A 1102 21.16 24.05 35.26
C THR A 1102 21.92 24.22 36.59
N SER A 1103 21.24 24.12 37.74
CA SER A 1103 21.75 24.48 39.06
C SER A 1103 22.68 23.46 39.74
N THR A 1104 23.10 22.40 39.06
CA THR A 1104 23.86 21.27 39.64
C THR A 1104 25.36 21.26 39.34
N LEU A 1105 25.87 22.14 38.45
CA LEU A 1105 27.30 22.19 38.08
C LEU A 1105 28.24 22.69 39.21
N SER A 1106 27.73 23.10 40.37
CA SER A 1106 28.55 23.67 41.45
C SER A 1106 28.05 23.45 42.89
N ALA A 1107 27.06 22.58 43.11
CA ALA A 1107 26.52 22.28 44.43
C ALA A 1107 27.07 20.95 44.98
N PRO A 1108 27.63 20.89 46.22
CA PRO A 1108 28.00 19.63 46.85
C PRO A 1108 26.75 18.79 47.18
N ALA A 1109 26.91 17.46 47.23
CA ALA A 1109 25.81 16.52 47.37
C ALA A 1109 24.89 16.82 48.57
N ALA A 1110 23.59 16.96 48.30
CA ALA A 1110 22.57 17.14 49.33
C ALA A 1110 22.43 15.87 50.20
N ALA A 1111 22.21 16.06 51.50
CA ALA A 1111 22.00 14.95 52.43
C ALA A 1111 20.66 14.23 52.13
N PRO A 1112 20.59 12.90 52.29
CA PRO A 1112 19.35 12.15 52.06
C PRO A 1112 18.27 12.58 53.06
N GLY A 1113 17.20 13.20 52.56
CA GLY A 1113 16.08 13.69 53.38
C GLY A 1113 15.51 15.05 52.98
N GLN A 1114 16.14 15.79 52.07
CA GLN A 1114 15.57 17.02 51.50
C GLN A 1114 15.35 16.88 49.99
N ALA A 1115 14.08 16.93 49.57
CA ALA A 1115 13.74 17.15 48.16
C ALA A 1115 14.14 18.58 47.76
N PRO A 1116 14.71 18.79 46.57
CA PRO A 1116 15.06 20.14 46.10
C PRO A 1116 13.77 20.95 45.86
N SER A 1117 13.56 21.99 46.65
CA SER A 1117 12.41 22.90 46.49
C SER A 1117 12.63 23.82 45.30
N ILE A 1118 11.96 23.53 44.18
CA ILE A 1118 11.96 24.38 42.99
C ILE A 1118 11.06 25.60 43.26
N ASN A 1119 11.64 26.64 43.85
CA ASN A 1119 10.99 27.94 43.96
C ASN A 1119 11.02 28.67 42.61
N GLY A 1120 9.86 29.05 42.07
CA GLY A 1120 9.78 30.18 41.11
C GLY A 1120 8.95 30.01 39.84
N ALA A 1121 8.44 28.81 39.52
CA ALA A 1121 7.51 28.61 38.41
C ALA A 1121 6.32 27.75 38.88
N ALA A 1122 5.15 28.38 39.01
CA ALA A 1122 3.91 27.65 39.25
C ALA A 1122 3.45 26.97 37.95
N SER A 1123 2.82 25.80 38.05
CA SER A 1123 2.02 25.26 36.95
C SER A 1123 0.85 26.22 36.71
N THR A 1124 0.85 26.88 35.55
CA THR A 1124 -0.30 27.65 35.07
C THR A 1124 -1.36 26.67 34.57
N ILE A 1125 -2.22 26.23 35.48
CA ILE A 1125 -3.40 25.43 35.16
C ILE A 1125 -4.25 26.24 34.17
N SER A 1126 -4.55 25.63 33.01
CA SER A 1126 -5.33 26.28 31.96
C SER A 1126 -6.77 26.52 32.42
N ALA A 1127 -7.45 27.47 31.77
CA ALA A 1127 -8.91 27.54 31.89
C ALA A 1127 -9.53 26.24 31.34
N PRO A 1128 -10.55 25.65 32.00
CA PRO A 1128 -11.19 24.44 31.49
C PRO A 1128 -11.90 24.70 30.15
N PRO A 1129 -12.02 23.70 29.25
CA PRO A 1129 -12.58 23.90 27.92
C PRO A 1129 -14.03 24.42 27.96
N GLU A 1130 -14.40 25.34 27.06
CA GLU A 1130 -15.76 25.87 27.02
C GLU A 1130 -16.81 24.78 26.75
N ARG A 1131 -17.91 24.77 27.52
CA ARG A 1131 -19.04 23.82 27.37
C ARG A 1131 -19.69 23.76 25.97
N LYS A 1132 -19.39 24.71 25.10
CA LYS A 1132 -19.88 24.82 23.71
C LYS A 1132 -18.78 25.24 22.72
N GLY A 1133 -17.50 25.16 23.10
CA GLY A 1133 -16.38 25.52 22.23
C GLY A 1133 -16.25 24.56 21.04
N ASN A 1134 -15.57 24.99 19.97
CA ASN A 1134 -15.14 24.06 18.93
C ASN A 1134 -13.99 23.21 19.47
N MET A 1135 -14.28 21.99 19.92
CA MET A 1135 -13.30 21.06 20.50
C MET A 1135 -12.24 20.54 19.50
N ARG A 1136 -12.11 21.16 18.32
CA ARG A 1136 -10.97 20.97 17.40
C ARG A 1136 -9.91 22.05 17.51
N HIS A 1137 -10.25 23.22 18.06
CA HIS A 1137 -9.27 24.26 18.39
C HIS A 1137 -8.52 23.89 19.69
N ALA A 1138 -7.67 24.78 20.18
CA ALA A 1138 -6.99 24.63 21.46
C ALA A 1138 -7.98 24.43 22.62
N ILE A 1139 -7.73 23.44 23.47
CA ILE A 1139 -8.52 23.14 24.69
C ILE A 1139 -7.77 23.49 25.98
N HIS A 1140 -6.48 23.83 25.88
CA HIS A 1140 -5.61 24.29 26.96
C HIS A 1140 -4.46 25.16 26.38
N ASP A 1141 -3.64 25.76 27.24
CA ASP A 1141 -2.71 26.82 26.80
C ASP A 1141 -1.60 26.31 25.87
N GLY A 1142 -1.08 25.10 26.09
CA GLY A 1142 -0.12 24.42 25.20
C GLY A 1142 -0.59 24.09 23.77
N GLU A 1143 -1.87 24.29 23.43
CA GLU A 1143 -2.38 24.14 22.05
C GLU A 1143 -2.68 25.49 21.39
N ARG A 1144 -2.50 26.63 22.08
CA ARG A 1144 -2.81 27.96 21.53
C ARG A 1144 -1.87 28.29 20.36
N ASN A 1145 -2.46 28.50 19.18
CA ASN A 1145 -1.75 28.67 17.91
C ASN A 1145 -0.97 27.41 17.47
N ALA A 1146 -1.48 26.21 17.79
CA ALA A 1146 -0.97 24.96 17.24
C ALA A 1146 -0.86 25.04 15.70
N GLY A 1147 0.25 24.54 15.15
CA GLY A 1147 0.62 24.72 13.75
C GLY A 1147 1.94 25.47 13.57
N THR A 1148 2.15 26.12 12.42
CA THR A 1148 3.44 26.77 12.08
C THR A 1148 3.74 28.01 12.92
N GLY A 1149 2.72 28.62 13.52
CA GLY A 1149 2.86 29.72 14.48
C GLY A 1149 3.22 29.29 15.92
N HIS A 1150 3.19 27.99 16.23
CA HIS A 1150 3.46 27.53 17.59
C HIS A 1150 4.96 27.63 17.95
N PRO A 1151 5.36 28.07 19.15
CA PRO A 1151 6.77 28.12 19.53
C PRO A 1151 7.49 26.75 19.42
N ALA A 1152 6.77 25.64 19.60
CA ALA A 1152 7.33 24.29 19.44
C ALA A 1152 7.67 23.95 17.98
N ALA A 1153 7.08 24.63 16.98
CA ALA A 1153 7.14 24.26 15.56
C ALA A 1153 8.56 24.17 14.98
N GLN A 1154 9.55 24.77 15.63
CA GLN A 1154 10.95 24.66 15.23
C GLN A 1154 11.58 23.30 15.56
N GLY A 1155 11.07 22.54 16.55
CA GLY A 1155 11.64 21.27 17.01
C GLY A 1155 13.01 21.35 17.71
N LEU A 1156 13.65 22.53 17.72
CA LEU A 1156 15.00 22.73 18.27
C LEU A 1156 15.01 23.27 19.71
N THR A 1157 14.13 24.21 20.05
CA THR A 1157 14.16 24.94 21.34
C THR A 1157 12.95 24.58 22.20
N PRO A 1158 13.13 24.20 23.49
CA PRO A 1158 12.01 23.97 24.40
C PRO A 1158 11.19 25.25 24.65
N THR A 1159 9.86 25.15 24.68
CA THR A 1159 8.96 26.32 24.75
C THR A 1159 8.67 26.84 26.15
N GLY A 1160 8.71 25.97 27.15
CA GLY A 1160 8.28 26.23 28.54
C GLY A 1160 6.76 26.41 28.73
N LEU A 1161 5.94 26.33 27.67
CA LEU A 1161 4.51 26.68 27.71
C LEU A 1161 3.69 25.78 28.63
N CYS A 1162 4.01 24.49 28.68
CA CYS A 1162 3.32 23.49 29.50
C CYS A 1162 3.93 23.32 30.90
N GLY A 1163 4.71 24.29 31.38
CA GLY A 1163 5.28 24.29 32.72
C GLY A 1163 6.28 23.16 32.97
N PRO A 1164 6.53 22.80 34.25
CA PRO A 1164 7.46 21.72 34.59
C PRO A 1164 6.95 20.38 34.04
N TYR A 1165 7.86 19.64 33.38
CA TYR A 1165 7.60 18.30 32.84
C TYR A 1165 6.55 18.23 31.71
N GLY A 1166 6.11 19.34 31.10
CA GLY A 1166 5.38 19.28 29.82
C GLY A 1166 6.24 18.69 28.70
N LEU A 1167 5.62 18.25 27.60
CA LEU A 1167 6.31 17.87 26.35
C LEU A 1167 6.03 18.89 25.24
N ASP A 1168 7.00 19.13 24.37
CA ASP A 1168 6.79 19.79 23.09
C ASP A 1168 6.76 18.73 21.98
N VAL A 1169 5.82 18.87 21.05
CA VAL A 1169 5.67 18.01 19.87
C VAL A 1169 5.77 18.86 18.60
N THR A 1170 6.50 18.36 17.60
CA THR A 1170 6.64 18.97 16.27
C THR A 1170 6.39 17.93 15.19
N LEU A 1171 5.50 18.20 14.24
CA LEU A 1171 5.43 17.48 12.97
C LEU A 1171 6.28 18.23 11.93
N ARG A 1172 7.28 17.55 11.36
CA ARG A 1172 8.19 18.08 10.32
C ARG A 1172 7.69 17.59 8.96
N VAL A 1173 6.90 18.41 8.27
CA VAL A 1173 6.16 18.05 7.04
C VAL A 1173 6.91 18.50 5.78
N GLU A 1174 7.12 17.57 4.85
CA GLU A 1174 7.72 17.82 3.54
C GLU A 1174 7.10 19.01 2.80
N ILE A 1175 7.96 19.90 2.27
CA ILE A 1175 7.51 21.00 1.40
C ILE A 1175 7.28 20.50 -0.03
N SER A 1176 8.25 19.84 -0.66
CA SER A 1176 8.12 19.26 -2.01
C SER A 1176 8.80 17.90 -2.12
N ASN A 1177 8.10 16.93 -2.70
CA ASN A 1177 8.63 15.60 -3.03
C ASN A 1177 9.71 15.63 -4.13
N SER A 1178 9.81 16.72 -4.90
CA SER A 1178 10.88 16.97 -5.86
C SER A 1178 12.17 17.52 -5.23
N ASP A 1179 12.15 17.89 -3.95
CA ASP A 1179 13.34 18.38 -3.24
C ASP A 1179 14.17 17.21 -2.71
N ARG A 1180 15.28 16.91 -3.38
CA ARG A 1180 16.24 15.86 -2.96
C ARG A 1180 16.89 16.13 -1.60
N GLU A 1181 16.85 17.38 -1.11
CA GLU A 1181 17.25 17.73 0.26
C GLU A 1181 16.15 17.43 1.30
N GLY A 1182 14.92 17.13 0.87
CA GLY A 1182 13.80 16.79 1.76
C GLY A 1182 13.44 17.87 2.77
N ARG A 1183 13.45 19.16 2.39
CA ARG A 1183 13.14 20.25 3.34
C ARG A 1183 11.71 20.16 3.88
N THR A 1184 11.55 20.42 5.17
CA THR A 1184 10.26 20.39 5.86
C THR A 1184 9.91 21.73 6.54
N ASP A 1185 8.61 22.06 6.52
CA ASP A 1185 8.00 23.06 7.41
C ASP A 1185 7.56 22.35 8.70
N GLY A 1186 7.66 23.05 9.84
CA GLY A 1186 7.32 22.51 11.15
C GLY A 1186 5.95 22.99 11.65
N TYR A 1187 5.20 22.09 12.29
CA TYR A 1187 3.90 22.34 12.91
C TYR A 1187 3.94 21.87 14.36
N GLY A 1188 3.73 22.77 15.32
CA GLY A 1188 3.96 22.48 16.75
C GLY A 1188 2.71 22.51 17.62
N PHE A 1189 2.78 21.81 18.75
CA PHE A 1189 1.94 22.00 19.95
C PHE A 1189 2.70 21.48 21.20
N SER A 1190 2.18 21.72 22.40
CA SER A 1190 2.78 21.25 23.66
C SER A 1190 1.73 20.54 24.54
N ILE A 1191 2.15 19.50 25.25
CA ILE A 1191 1.31 18.61 26.06
C ILE A 1191 1.61 18.85 27.55
N PRO A 1192 0.61 19.18 28.39
CA PRO A 1192 0.80 19.33 29.84
C PRO A 1192 1.08 17.99 30.53
N ALA A 1193 1.82 18.05 31.64
CA ALA A 1193 1.88 16.96 32.61
C ALA A 1193 0.48 16.67 33.20
N LEU A 1194 0.35 15.61 34.01
CA LEU A 1194 -0.91 15.25 34.68
C LEU A 1194 -0.80 15.40 36.19
N GLU A 1195 -1.70 16.16 36.79
CA GLU A 1195 -1.93 16.31 38.23
C GLU A 1195 -3.36 15.84 38.58
N ALA A 1196 -3.61 14.53 38.51
CA ALA A 1196 -4.98 13.96 38.54
C ALA A 1196 -5.73 14.13 39.89
N SER A 1197 -5.10 14.66 40.93
CA SER A 1197 -5.51 14.53 42.34
C SER A 1197 -6.83 15.23 42.70
N GLU A 1198 -7.09 16.43 42.20
CA GLU A 1198 -8.30 17.20 42.55
C GLU A 1198 -9.57 16.66 41.85
N TYR A 1199 -9.44 16.21 40.60
CA TYR A 1199 -10.58 15.81 39.75
C TYR A 1199 -10.76 14.29 39.63
N ALA A 1200 -9.96 13.48 40.32
CA ALA A 1200 -9.96 12.01 40.22
C ALA A 1200 -11.34 11.34 40.42
N GLN A 1201 -12.23 11.93 41.22
CA GLN A 1201 -13.56 11.36 41.48
C GLN A 1201 -14.65 11.86 40.52
N GLN A 1202 -14.39 12.90 39.72
CA GLN A 1202 -15.39 13.47 38.83
C GLN A 1202 -15.54 12.61 37.57
N GLY A 1203 -16.80 12.37 37.16
CA GLY A 1203 -17.09 11.40 36.10
C GLY A 1203 -16.60 9.99 36.46
N SER A 1204 -16.88 9.54 37.69
CA SER A 1204 -16.54 8.19 38.19
C SER A 1204 -17.77 7.44 38.72
N SER A 1205 -18.96 8.01 38.57
CA SER A 1205 -20.24 7.44 38.99
C SER A 1205 -21.10 7.13 37.76
N TRP A 1206 -21.39 5.84 37.57
CA TRP A 1206 -22.56 5.37 36.83
C TRP A 1206 -23.73 5.20 37.81
#